data_AF-A0A8S7FJI4-F1
#
_entry.id   AF-A0A8S7FJI4-F1
#
_cell.length_a   1.000
_cell.length_b   1.000
_cell.length_c   1.000
_cell.angle_alpha   90.00
_cell.angle_beta   90.00
_cell.angle_gamma   90.00
#
_symmetry.space_group_name_H-M   'P 1'
#
loop_
_entity.id
_entity.type
_entity.pdbx_description
1 polymer ?
#
loop_
_entity_poly.entity_id
_entity_poly.type
_entity_poly.pdbx_seq_one_letter_code
_entity_poly.pdbx_strand_id
1 'polypeptide(L)'
;MNIETQNTNDVTKQVRQRRSERQNFYFLEKNRKIRHLSVDDVISIGGIIQSEIRRTLQPLPATTSARNWKSVIIHYIGLLISKPLQIPFFSYNLQQEPKDVTSLPHHISENNNRNLTPTGIKEHPESVRENNSQTQVIHKREKRNTNNIKKTEEIIQTAEKDTKYSLTVDNIKDKIFGHIDTVSPKDKKLIKILKDEIRTYISLPEKNSRKGIESLKNQASILEKLRADVSPVVQDNISEIISSLHSEYKSLKVEIDKKIHVIWIAGAPPETITKYAKAYKAAYPDFSFNLWIDPNAFAAYEFNSQLKSVALEHAKSEVINSLTIEELNVLKNKEQPDDGFHAKLNSLFETNLLKSVLQIQDAVMNYAYTRGILNFSDQDRISFLKEILHYDNERIEKFKEVIHKNKIKTYSLDDELSNIFGQDNFHIHDATKLPEMKKVQYKQRYQQELILRGNYASATDQLRVYILKEYGGIYTDYDVTPAYGKNVYKIIQEHSINYDFLEKEHHRRALNDEILSIISKEPSSGIKNKLPEQDRKRLSVIIDKIKQLDPKDIFSPIDTMIIRDSMVMSKRYQYWGKEKGWNIRANNNFLATHKGSKVTDFVINRQEIAYKKLLEVREKLRDTGNIAQQHSDNINSLDFHRGDKKAEANLVVSGVKHAANKKKNKEVIKDLKKDLAVYGALLDSNASGLKPKDIRATEDFLRGYSSGNAERIVDGFRSDMNIKKLVKLMKKNINSLSNEQKGAMAYEIEKRALLATFHSNVEEYHKLFNNVVSKGSTDKYAVEFLIPQLFFLNLSGDGYGGRCDPLSILVLTAKHLENQSSQKQTKLFLENLYSTAAVLSEPGLYSEVEITNANKLLTSLAKLHAKNPLSSTLTQIWKEKIAHQTVEQVIDLIISPKATDNPVLLKLEAPGHAMAAWAIGNDNERKYGFYDANGGVVEFSETEKFKEYMTELFSASGLNKAEKYHLKKLPPHNSPVFDQIVLLDGEKLSQYKTNYNDDAIKNILDIKVFDSVSKKESVSQPIKKDFIPEKYYSENSLFSNYRMDSIIPKKYSTLFISGPDAIMMAMKDYYNSLGELGECRIDREARNFKGLAEDSFVGNLKVIEGAKGVHYDWVNANSVCVNDVTPDDASTWVAKLEKIEDIFSNIDKLKKNSGWNITPTEINISKLTVGWPPEIKKAIKEKWPSMEDDYNRIISSSTIDLEEISQVDQKISKYLISQTNSLVKWVGIS
;
A
#
# COMPACT_ATOMS: atom_id res chain seq x y z
N MET A 1 68.47 -2.09 3.41
CA MET A 1 69.47 -1.27 4.12
C MET A 1 69.13 0.18 3.84
N ASN A 2 68.67 0.93 4.85
CA ASN A 2 68.54 2.42 4.95
C ASN A 2 67.82 3.20 3.81
N ILE A 3 67.07 4.27 4.04
CA ILE A 3 66.64 5.01 5.25
C ILE A 3 65.34 5.78 4.91
N GLU A 4 64.58 6.24 5.92
CA GLU A 4 63.38 7.09 5.76
C GLU A 4 63.73 8.56 5.48
N THR A 5 62.85 9.33 4.81
CA THR A 5 62.52 10.74 5.17
C THR A 5 61.29 11.26 4.41
N GLN A 6 60.78 12.43 4.80
CA GLN A 6 59.43 12.95 4.49
C GLN A 6 59.44 14.19 3.57
N ASN A 7 58.27 14.49 2.96
CA ASN A 7 57.65 15.79 2.59
C ASN A 7 58.56 16.95 2.05
N THR A 8 58.22 17.67 0.97
CA THR A 8 57.12 18.67 0.90
C THR A 8 56.94 19.31 -0.50
N ASN A 9 55.78 19.95 -0.74
CA ASN A 9 55.51 21.14 -1.60
C ASN A 9 55.69 21.10 -3.15
N ASP A 10 54.59 20.79 -3.85
CA ASP A 10 53.75 21.66 -4.74
C ASP A 10 54.27 23.00 -5.36
N VAL A 11 53.53 23.49 -6.39
CA VAL A 11 53.33 24.89 -6.89
C VAL A 11 53.86 25.30 -8.30
N THR A 12 52.91 25.40 -9.28
CA THR A 12 52.87 26.21 -10.55
C THR A 12 53.83 25.93 -11.73
N LYS A 13 53.39 25.77 -13.00
CA LYS A 13 52.81 26.71 -14.03
C LYS A 13 53.81 27.77 -14.56
N GLN A 14 53.95 28.01 -15.88
CA GLN A 14 52.97 28.76 -16.71
C GLN A 14 53.23 28.73 -18.26
N VAL A 15 52.14 28.90 -19.07
CA VAL A 15 52.07 29.72 -20.34
C VAL A 15 52.76 29.15 -21.62
N ARG A 16 52.30 29.30 -22.89
CA ARG A 16 51.50 30.35 -23.61
C ARG A 16 50.71 29.82 -24.85
N GLN A 17 49.50 30.36 -25.09
CA GLN A 17 48.79 30.76 -26.37
C GLN A 17 48.87 29.92 -27.70
N ARG A 18 48.01 30.12 -28.73
CA ARG A 18 46.54 30.39 -28.92
C ARG A 18 46.24 30.45 -30.45
N ARG A 19 44.95 30.40 -30.86
CA ARG A 19 44.38 30.62 -32.23
C ARG A 19 44.62 29.47 -33.26
N SER A 20 43.74 29.23 -34.25
CA SER A 20 42.41 29.83 -34.56
C SER A 20 41.49 28.92 -35.39
N GLU A 21 40.18 28.99 -35.09
CA GLU A 21 39.02 28.99 -36.01
C GLU A 21 39.11 28.28 -37.39
N ARG A 22 38.21 27.32 -37.67
CA ARG A 22 36.97 27.55 -38.46
C ARG A 22 36.12 26.27 -38.67
N GLN A 23 34.90 26.52 -39.17
CA GLN A 23 33.93 25.59 -39.80
C GLN A 23 33.16 24.58 -38.91
N ASN A 24 31.84 24.76 -38.90
CA ASN A 24 30.82 23.77 -38.55
C ASN A 24 30.62 22.74 -39.69
N PHE A 25 29.67 21.82 -39.50
CA PHE A 25 29.27 20.68 -40.35
C PHE A 25 30.10 19.39 -40.12
N TYR A 26 29.50 18.25 -40.51
CA TYR A 26 29.94 16.87 -40.30
C TYR A 26 30.03 16.34 -38.85
N PHE A 27 28.88 15.87 -38.35
CA PHE A 27 28.83 14.61 -37.57
C PHE A 27 27.49 13.86 -37.68
N LEU A 28 26.53 14.34 -38.49
CA LEU A 28 25.13 13.90 -38.50
C LEU A 28 24.87 12.59 -39.26
N GLU A 29 25.92 11.92 -39.76
CA GLU A 29 25.83 11.02 -40.93
C GLU A 29 26.35 9.58 -40.74
N LYS A 30 26.69 9.14 -39.53
CA LYS A 30 27.58 7.97 -39.35
C LYS A 30 27.07 6.76 -38.55
N ASN A 31 25.87 6.76 -37.94
CA ASN A 31 25.55 5.80 -36.86
C ASN A 31 24.21 5.01 -36.90
N ARG A 32 23.41 5.06 -37.98
CA ARG A 32 22.08 4.37 -38.06
C ARG A 32 22.14 3.00 -38.76
N LYS A 33 23.32 2.36 -38.76
CA LYS A 33 23.58 0.97 -39.16
C LYS A 33 24.61 0.35 -38.22
N ILE A 34 24.14 -0.44 -37.25
CA ILE A 34 25.01 -1.30 -36.44
C ILE A 34 24.50 -2.74 -36.59
N ARG A 35 25.37 -3.66 -37.01
CA ARG A 35 25.09 -5.10 -37.05
C ARG A 35 25.98 -5.81 -36.04
N HIS A 36 25.36 -6.64 -35.21
CA HIS A 36 25.93 -7.28 -34.03
C HIS A 36 26.34 -6.28 -32.93
N LEU A 37 25.97 -6.61 -31.70
CA LEU A 37 26.16 -5.81 -30.48
C LEU A 37 26.58 -6.78 -29.38
N SER A 38 27.51 -6.37 -28.52
CA SER A 38 27.78 -7.07 -27.26
C SER A 38 26.71 -6.76 -26.21
N VAL A 39 26.73 -7.49 -25.08
CA VAL A 39 25.82 -7.21 -23.95
C VAL A 39 26.05 -5.80 -23.40
N ASP A 40 27.30 -5.33 -23.37
CA ASP A 40 27.65 -3.99 -22.90
C ASP A 40 27.14 -2.89 -23.85
N ASP A 41 27.14 -3.14 -25.17
CA ASP A 41 26.55 -2.21 -26.14
C ASP A 41 25.02 -2.13 -25.99
N VAL A 42 24.35 -3.25 -25.69
CA VAL A 42 22.90 -3.26 -25.42
C VAL A 42 22.57 -2.51 -24.12
N ILE A 43 23.40 -2.65 -23.08
CA ILE A 43 23.27 -1.87 -21.83
C ILE A 43 23.48 -0.36 -22.10
N SER A 44 24.49 -0.02 -22.90
CA SER A 44 24.77 1.35 -23.33
C SER A 44 23.60 1.97 -24.11
N ILE A 45 23.06 1.25 -25.10
CA ILE A 45 21.90 1.66 -25.90
C ILE A 45 20.65 1.80 -25.02
N GLY A 46 20.41 0.90 -24.07
CA GLY A 46 19.33 1.02 -23.08
C GLY A 46 19.45 2.28 -22.21
N GLY A 47 20.66 2.65 -21.81
CA GLY A 47 20.95 3.91 -21.12
C GLY A 47 20.64 5.15 -21.98
N ILE A 48 20.99 5.10 -23.27
CA ILE A 48 20.69 6.16 -24.25
C ILE A 48 19.18 6.30 -24.48
N ILE A 49 18.45 5.18 -24.64
CA ILE A 49 16.99 5.16 -24.78
C ILE A 49 16.31 5.77 -23.54
N GLN A 50 16.74 5.41 -22.32
CA GLN A 50 16.25 6.06 -21.10
C GLN A 50 16.55 7.56 -21.06
N SER A 51 17.63 8.04 -21.68
CA SER A 51 17.97 9.47 -21.71
C SER A 51 17.05 10.29 -22.65
N GLU A 52 16.58 9.68 -23.74
CA GLU A 52 15.78 10.38 -24.77
C GLU A 52 14.26 10.25 -24.52
N ILE A 53 13.79 9.14 -23.91
CA ILE A 53 12.42 9.06 -23.34
C ILE A 53 12.23 10.13 -22.25
N ARG A 54 13.25 10.39 -21.41
CA ARG A 54 13.25 11.49 -20.42
C ARG A 54 13.16 12.89 -21.03
N ARG A 55 13.41 13.07 -22.33
CA ARG A 55 13.38 14.37 -23.01
C ARG A 55 12.05 14.72 -23.67
N THR A 56 11.16 13.75 -23.92
CA THR A 56 10.13 13.88 -24.96
C THR A 56 8.67 13.93 -24.48
N LEU A 57 8.35 13.61 -23.23
CA LEU A 57 6.96 13.53 -22.75
C LEU A 57 6.26 14.90 -22.51
N GLN A 58 5.05 15.05 -23.07
CA GLN A 58 4.07 16.12 -22.84
C GLN A 58 2.63 15.54 -22.71
N PRO A 59 1.74 16.07 -21.85
CA PRO A 59 0.52 15.36 -21.42
C PRO A 59 -0.82 15.76 -22.09
N LEU A 60 -1.87 14.97 -21.83
CA LEU A 60 -3.29 15.18 -22.18
C LEU A 60 -4.20 14.81 -20.96
N PRO A 61 -5.53 15.02 -20.97
CA PRO A 61 -6.19 15.85 -19.95
C PRO A 61 -6.75 15.10 -18.73
N ALA A 62 -6.98 15.85 -17.66
CA ALA A 62 -7.44 15.35 -16.37
C ALA A 62 -8.93 14.95 -16.32
N THR A 63 -9.20 13.87 -15.57
CA THR A 63 -10.49 13.59 -14.89
C THR A 63 -10.18 13.09 -13.47
N THR A 64 -11.17 13.16 -12.57
CA THR A 64 -10.95 13.18 -11.11
C THR A 64 -11.39 11.91 -10.37
N SER A 65 -10.57 11.43 -9.42
CA SER A 65 -11.04 10.60 -8.29
C SER A 65 -10.18 10.84 -7.04
N ALA A 66 -10.82 11.02 -5.88
CA ALA A 66 -10.24 11.56 -4.66
C ALA A 66 -8.97 10.86 -4.11
N ARG A 67 -7.83 11.55 -4.19
CA ARG A 67 -6.78 11.62 -3.15
C ARG A 67 -6.34 13.09 -3.02
N ASN A 68 -5.85 13.49 -1.84
CA ASN A 68 -5.59 14.91 -1.58
C ASN A 68 -4.26 15.38 -2.19
N TRP A 69 -4.36 16.16 -3.26
CA TRP A 69 -3.23 16.77 -3.98
C TRP A 69 -2.34 17.66 -3.09
N LYS A 70 -2.85 18.15 -1.95
CA LYS A 70 -2.10 19.01 -1.02
C LYS A 70 -0.82 18.34 -0.52
N SER A 71 -0.91 17.07 -0.12
CA SER A 71 0.22 16.27 0.38
C SER A 71 1.25 15.92 -0.70
N VAL A 72 0.83 15.91 -1.98
CA VAL A 72 1.69 15.63 -3.14
C VAL A 72 2.58 16.84 -3.44
N ILE A 73 2.00 18.03 -3.60
CA ILE A 73 2.75 19.25 -3.96
C ILE A 73 3.77 19.64 -2.87
N ILE A 74 3.42 19.53 -1.58
CA ILE A 74 4.36 19.80 -0.47
C ILE A 74 5.64 18.95 -0.62
N HIS A 75 5.48 17.65 -0.83
CA HIS A 75 6.62 16.74 -0.90
C HIS A 75 7.45 16.94 -2.18
N TYR A 76 6.84 17.45 -3.27
CA TYR A 76 7.59 17.79 -4.48
C TYR A 76 8.63 18.87 -4.25
N ILE A 77 8.30 19.87 -3.45
CA ILE A 77 9.19 21.00 -3.24
C ILE A 77 10.30 20.61 -2.26
N GLY A 78 9.99 19.80 -1.25
CA GLY A 78 10.99 19.12 -0.41
C GLY A 78 11.98 18.23 -1.19
N LEU A 79 11.55 17.60 -2.29
CA LEU A 79 12.45 16.84 -3.18
C LEU A 79 13.32 17.74 -4.08
N LEU A 80 12.79 18.85 -4.60
CA LEU A 80 13.61 19.85 -5.34
C LEU A 80 14.74 20.42 -4.46
N ILE A 81 14.45 20.64 -3.18
CA ILE A 81 15.37 21.11 -2.13
C ILE A 81 16.51 20.11 -1.78
N SER A 82 16.57 18.95 -2.44
CA SER A 82 17.47 17.83 -2.07
C SER A 82 18.64 17.51 -3.02
N LYS A 83 18.76 18.14 -4.21
CA LYS A 83 19.84 17.81 -5.17
C LYS A 83 20.43 19.00 -5.95
N PRO A 84 21.77 19.18 -5.94
CA PRO A 84 22.47 19.97 -6.96
C PRO A 84 22.61 19.17 -8.29
N LEU A 85 22.85 19.86 -9.40
CA LEU A 85 22.86 19.31 -10.77
C LEU A 85 24.10 19.78 -11.56
N GLN A 86 24.74 18.88 -12.33
CA GLN A 86 25.88 19.22 -13.20
C GLN A 86 25.89 18.48 -14.56
N ILE A 87 25.38 19.19 -15.59
CA ILE A 87 25.87 19.27 -17.00
C ILE A 87 25.87 17.96 -17.89
N PRO A 88 26.31 17.93 -19.18
CA PRO A 88 25.44 18.05 -20.38
C PRO A 88 25.33 16.82 -21.33
N PHE A 89 24.51 16.98 -22.39
CA PHE A 89 24.33 16.08 -23.56
C PHE A 89 25.09 16.53 -24.83
N PHE A 90 25.31 15.60 -25.78
CA PHE A 90 25.41 15.82 -27.24
C PHE A 90 24.82 14.61 -28.02
N SER A 91 24.68 14.69 -29.35
CA SER A 91 23.91 13.76 -30.22
C SER A 91 24.43 13.74 -31.67
N TYR A 92 24.08 12.73 -32.54
CA TYR A 92 23.93 12.80 -34.04
C TYR A 92 23.72 11.39 -34.74
N ASN A 93 23.52 11.29 -36.09
CA ASN A 93 22.49 10.41 -36.75
C ASN A 93 22.90 9.58 -38.05
N LEU A 94 21.93 9.08 -38.88
CA LEU A 94 21.90 8.54 -40.29
C LEU A 94 22.64 7.21 -40.69
N GLN A 95 22.17 6.31 -41.63
CA GLN A 95 20.81 5.99 -42.18
C GLN A 95 20.61 4.50 -42.69
N GLN A 96 19.34 4.01 -42.80
CA GLN A 96 18.72 2.96 -43.70
C GLN A 96 18.60 1.44 -43.34
N GLU A 97 17.36 0.94 -43.11
CA GLU A 97 16.52 0.09 -44.01
C GLU A 97 16.96 -1.35 -44.52
N PRO A 98 16.04 -2.22 -45.06
CA PRO A 98 15.74 -3.54 -44.45
C PRO A 98 15.68 -4.73 -45.47
N LYS A 99 15.07 -5.89 -45.09
CA LYS A 99 14.00 -6.62 -45.86
C LYS A 99 13.64 -8.05 -45.38
N ASP A 100 12.33 -8.36 -45.47
CA ASP A 100 11.63 -9.56 -45.99
C ASP A 100 11.92 -11.02 -45.48
N VAL A 101 10.98 -12.01 -45.46
CA VAL A 101 9.49 -12.05 -45.34
C VAL A 101 8.98 -13.54 -45.19
N THR A 102 7.75 -13.79 -44.68
CA THR A 102 6.92 -15.06 -44.77
C THR A 102 7.41 -16.37 -44.07
N SER A 103 6.58 -17.39 -43.73
CA SER A 103 5.10 -17.58 -43.58
C SER A 103 4.71 -18.86 -42.78
N LEU A 104 3.43 -18.96 -42.38
CA LEU A 104 2.67 -20.16 -41.90
C LEU A 104 2.47 -21.26 -43.01
N PRO A 105 1.78 -22.44 -42.84
CA PRO A 105 0.75 -22.81 -41.82
C PRO A 105 0.50 -24.31 -41.35
N HIS A 106 -0.34 -24.45 -40.30
CA HIS A 106 -1.46 -25.41 -40.06
C HIS A 106 -1.38 -26.95 -39.72
N HIS A 107 -2.04 -27.31 -38.58
CA HIS A 107 -3.12 -28.31 -38.33
C HIS A 107 -2.93 -29.84 -37.97
N ILE A 108 -3.58 -30.26 -36.85
CA ILE A 108 -4.49 -31.46 -36.60
C ILE A 108 -3.88 -32.90 -36.61
N SER A 109 -4.27 -33.91 -35.78
CA SER A 109 -5.01 -34.02 -34.49
C SER A 109 -4.98 -35.49 -33.91
N GLU A 110 -5.46 -35.66 -32.66
CA GLU A 110 -6.17 -36.84 -32.04
C GLU A 110 -5.52 -38.13 -31.43
N ASN A 111 -5.92 -38.38 -30.15
CA ASN A 111 -6.50 -39.61 -29.52
C ASN A 111 -5.72 -40.84 -28.94
N ASN A 112 -5.80 -40.98 -27.59
CA ASN A 112 -6.40 -42.08 -26.77
C ASN A 112 -5.64 -43.30 -26.14
N ASN A 113 -5.82 -43.42 -24.80
CA ASN A 113 -6.27 -44.59 -23.98
C ASN A 113 -5.33 -45.50 -23.11
N ARG A 114 -5.61 -45.51 -21.77
CA ARG A 114 -5.72 -46.69 -20.82
C ARG A 114 -4.41 -47.44 -20.38
N ASN A 115 -4.28 -48.15 -19.22
CA ASN A 115 -5.08 -48.36 -17.99
C ASN A 115 -4.30 -49.02 -16.78
N LEU A 116 -4.85 -48.94 -15.55
CA LEU A 116 -4.85 -49.94 -14.41
C LEU A 116 -3.59 -50.31 -13.52
N THR A 117 -3.59 -49.88 -12.24
CA THR A 117 -3.64 -50.62 -10.90
C THR A 117 -2.83 -51.93 -10.59
N PRO A 118 -2.68 -52.43 -9.30
CA PRO A 118 -2.57 -51.81 -7.94
C PRO A 118 -1.62 -52.56 -6.90
N THR A 119 -1.71 -52.23 -5.59
CA THR A 119 -1.18 -52.90 -4.33
C THR A 119 0.29 -52.69 -3.91
N GLY A 120 0.69 -52.66 -2.61
CA GLY A 120 -0.04 -52.49 -1.32
C GLY A 120 0.72 -52.99 -0.04
N ILE A 121 0.39 -52.45 1.17
CA ILE A 121 0.53 -53.09 2.55
C ILE A 121 1.99 -53.28 3.10
N LYS A 122 2.39 -53.15 4.41
CA LYS A 122 1.81 -52.76 5.74
C LYS A 122 2.91 -52.39 6.81
N GLU A 123 2.51 -51.68 7.89
CA GLU A 123 2.86 -51.72 9.37
C GLU A 123 4.29 -52.09 9.93
N HIS A 124 4.94 -51.43 10.95
CA HIS A 124 4.69 -51.17 12.42
C HIS A 124 5.36 -52.25 13.37
N PRO A 125 5.70 -52.10 14.71
CA PRO A 125 5.86 -51.01 15.73
C PRO A 125 7.21 -51.01 16.62
N GLU A 126 7.18 -50.90 17.99
CA GLU A 126 8.23 -50.97 19.11
C GLU A 126 9.22 -49.75 19.44
N SER A 127 9.72 -49.21 20.61
CA SER A 127 9.90 -49.48 22.11
C SER A 127 9.63 -48.26 23.12
N VAL A 128 9.95 -48.31 24.45
CA VAL A 128 9.10 -47.77 25.61
C VAL A 128 9.76 -47.13 26.91
N ARG A 129 9.02 -46.24 27.66
CA ARG A 129 9.01 -45.84 29.15
C ARG A 129 9.73 -44.55 29.69
N GLU A 130 9.60 -44.13 30.98
CA GLU A 130 8.51 -43.35 31.70
C GLU A 130 8.98 -42.81 33.12
N ASN A 131 8.25 -41.89 33.81
CA ASN A 131 8.37 -41.39 35.24
C ASN A 131 9.46 -40.29 35.52
N ASN A 132 9.61 -39.53 36.65
CA ASN A 132 8.83 -38.96 37.81
C ASN A 132 9.78 -38.01 38.65
N SER A 133 9.51 -37.20 39.71
CA SER A 133 8.34 -36.49 40.35
C SER A 133 8.80 -35.56 41.53
N GLN A 134 7.91 -34.71 42.11
CA GLN A 134 8.01 -33.94 43.40
C GLN A 134 9.03 -32.74 43.53
N THR A 135 9.02 -31.86 44.58
CA THR A 135 8.03 -30.81 45.01
C THR A 135 8.72 -29.71 45.87
N GLN A 136 8.33 -28.42 45.82
CA GLN A 136 8.46 -27.45 46.94
C GLN A 136 7.63 -26.13 46.76
N VAL A 137 7.64 -25.24 47.76
CA VAL A 137 6.70 -24.10 48.01
C VAL A 137 7.51 -22.96 48.71
N ILE A 138 7.23 -21.65 48.76
CA ILE A 138 6.01 -20.79 48.69
C ILE A 138 6.26 -19.56 47.76
N HIS A 139 5.67 -18.35 47.75
CA HIS A 139 4.80 -17.52 48.63
C HIS A 139 3.76 -16.71 47.80
N LYS A 140 2.69 -16.18 48.43
CA LYS A 140 1.67 -15.32 47.79
C LYS A 140 2.10 -13.85 47.65
N ARG A 141 1.55 -13.16 46.64
CA ARG A 141 1.23 -11.72 46.68
C ARG A 141 -0.17 -11.46 46.10
N GLU A 142 -0.72 -10.26 46.29
CA GLU A 142 -2.16 -10.02 46.43
C GLU A 142 -3.04 -10.13 45.16
N LYS A 143 -4.33 -10.43 45.37
CA LYS A 143 -5.39 -10.38 44.35
C LYS A 143 -5.81 -8.93 44.05
N ARG A 144 -6.23 -8.66 42.82
CA ARG A 144 -7.22 -7.60 42.49
C ARG A 144 -8.45 -8.23 41.83
N ASN A 145 -9.58 -7.52 41.87
CA ASN A 145 -10.93 -8.09 41.73
C ASN A 145 -11.20 -8.82 40.40
N THR A 146 -11.69 -10.06 40.49
CA THR A 146 -12.24 -10.85 39.37
C THR A 146 -13.77 -10.76 39.25
N ASN A 147 -14.44 -9.98 40.11
CA ASN A 147 -15.90 -10.02 40.28
C ASN A 147 -16.71 -9.39 39.13
N ASN A 148 -16.10 -8.55 38.28
CA ASN A 148 -16.82 -7.85 37.21
C ASN A 148 -16.89 -8.63 35.88
N ILE A 149 -16.16 -9.74 35.74
CA ILE A 149 -16.19 -10.55 34.51
C ILE A 149 -17.25 -11.66 34.63
N LYS A 150 -17.20 -12.44 35.73
CA LYS A 150 -18.17 -13.52 36.00
C LYS A 150 -19.62 -13.06 35.96
N LYS A 151 -19.91 -11.87 36.48
CA LYS A 151 -21.27 -11.32 36.50
C LYS A 151 -21.84 -11.09 35.10
N THR A 152 -20.99 -10.88 34.10
CA THR A 152 -21.38 -10.75 32.68
C THR A 152 -21.55 -12.12 32.03
N GLU A 153 -20.66 -13.07 32.32
CA GLU A 153 -20.71 -14.44 31.79
C GLU A 153 -21.95 -15.23 32.29
N GLU A 154 -22.31 -15.08 33.57
CA GLU A 154 -23.50 -15.72 34.17
C GLU A 154 -24.81 -15.11 33.62
N ILE A 155 -24.83 -13.80 33.30
CA ILE A 155 -25.97 -13.15 32.64
C ILE A 155 -26.14 -13.68 31.20
N ILE A 156 -25.04 -13.83 30.45
CA ILE A 156 -25.08 -14.32 29.05
C ILE A 156 -25.60 -15.77 28.99
N GLN A 157 -25.08 -16.68 29.81
CA GLN A 157 -25.49 -18.09 29.78
C GLN A 157 -26.93 -18.33 30.27
N THR A 158 -27.54 -17.36 30.98
CA THR A 158 -28.93 -17.44 31.43
C THR A 158 -29.92 -16.87 30.38
N ALA A 159 -29.45 -16.11 29.39
CA ALA A 159 -30.29 -15.39 28.43
C ALA A 159 -30.67 -16.17 27.15
N GLU A 160 -30.04 -17.32 26.89
CA GLU A 160 -30.21 -18.12 25.65
C GLU A 160 -31.55 -18.90 25.57
N LYS A 161 -32.53 -18.60 26.44
CA LYS A 161 -33.89 -19.16 26.38
C LYS A 161 -34.95 -18.04 26.41
N ASP A 162 -35.71 -17.94 25.32
CA ASP A 162 -36.94 -17.14 25.14
C ASP A 162 -36.86 -15.61 25.28
N THR A 163 -35.72 -14.99 24.98
CA THR A 163 -35.58 -13.52 24.82
C THR A 163 -36.09 -13.00 23.46
N LYS A 164 -37.40 -13.15 23.20
CA LYS A 164 -38.07 -12.55 22.02
C LYS A 164 -37.91 -11.03 21.99
N TYR A 165 -37.67 -10.44 20.81
CA TYR A 165 -37.70 -8.98 20.61
C TYR A 165 -38.96 -8.34 21.22
N SER A 166 -38.75 -7.58 22.28
CA SER A 166 -39.79 -7.05 23.17
C SER A 166 -39.96 -5.53 23.06
N LEU A 167 -39.50 -4.94 21.96
CA LEU A 167 -39.66 -3.52 21.67
C LEU A 167 -40.98 -3.31 20.91
N THR A 168 -41.78 -2.36 21.36
CA THR A 168 -43.02 -1.95 20.68
C THR A 168 -43.03 -0.44 20.49
N VAL A 169 -43.90 0.01 19.60
CA VAL A 169 -44.15 1.44 19.36
C VAL A 169 -44.45 2.17 20.67
N ASP A 170 -45.15 1.53 21.58
CA ASP A 170 -45.67 2.17 22.78
C ASP A 170 -44.65 2.11 23.91
N ASN A 171 -44.07 0.92 24.19
CA ASN A 171 -43.12 0.75 25.30
C ASN A 171 -41.75 1.40 25.09
N ILE A 172 -41.32 1.70 23.85
CA ILE A 172 -39.95 2.17 23.60
C ILE A 172 -39.62 3.52 24.24
N LYS A 173 -40.60 4.43 24.42
CA LYS A 173 -40.36 5.70 25.13
C LYS A 173 -39.96 5.40 26.58
N ASP A 174 -40.78 4.61 27.25
CA ASP A 174 -40.70 4.43 28.70
C ASP A 174 -39.58 3.44 29.06
N LYS A 175 -39.24 2.51 28.15
CA LYS A 175 -38.00 1.71 28.23
C LYS A 175 -36.72 2.56 28.17
N ILE A 176 -36.72 3.70 27.47
CA ILE A 176 -35.54 4.60 27.41
C ILE A 176 -35.52 5.55 28.61
N PHE A 177 -36.63 6.26 28.87
CA PHE A 177 -36.68 7.39 29.81
C PHE A 177 -37.33 7.09 31.17
N GLY A 178 -37.90 5.90 31.38
CA GLY A 178 -38.72 5.61 32.55
C GLY A 178 -39.86 6.61 32.70
N HIS A 179 -40.02 7.15 33.91
CA HIS A 179 -41.02 8.18 34.24
C HIS A 179 -40.51 9.63 34.05
N ILE A 180 -39.51 9.87 33.21
CA ILE A 180 -39.00 11.23 32.93
C ILE A 180 -39.81 11.88 31.78
N ASP A 181 -40.62 12.88 32.11
CA ASP A 181 -41.47 13.59 31.13
C ASP A 181 -40.71 14.65 30.29
N THR A 182 -39.62 15.21 30.81
CA THR A 182 -38.88 16.35 30.22
C THR A 182 -37.91 15.95 29.10
N VAL A 183 -38.41 15.24 28.09
CA VAL A 183 -37.64 14.85 26.89
C VAL A 183 -37.41 16.04 25.95
N SER A 184 -36.19 16.20 25.44
CA SER A 184 -35.81 17.35 24.59
C SER A 184 -36.47 17.32 23.19
N PRO A 185 -36.51 18.45 22.45
CA PRO A 185 -37.02 18.49 21.08
C PRO A 185 -36.19 17.65 20.07
N LYS A 186 -34.86 17.54 20.28
CA LYS A 186 -33.94 16.68 19.52
C LYS A 186 -34.38 15.22 19.66
N ASP A 187 -34.60 14.79 20.89
CA ASP A 187 -34.84 13.39 21.21
C ASP A 187 -36.28 12.99 20.87
N LYS A 188 -37.26 13.88 21.07
CA LYS A 188 -38.64 13.70 20.57
C LYS A 188 -38.69 13.41 19.07
N LYS A 189 -37.83 14.03 18.26
CA LYS A 189 -37.71 13.73 16.81
C LYS A 189 -37.08 12.37 16.56
N LEU A 190 -36.00 12.01 17.27
CA LEU A 190 -35.32 10.71 17.13
C LEU A 190 -36.22 9.55 17.58
N ILE A 191 -36.95 9.69 18.69
CA ILE A 191 -37.92 8.70 19.20
C ILE A 191 -39.04 8.46 18.18
N LYS A 192 -39.50 9.48 17.45
CA LYS A 192 -40.49 9.27 16.37
C LYS A 192 -39.92 8.36 15.28
N ILE A 193 -38.71 8.65 14.80
CA ILE A 193 -38.05 7.84 13.75
C ILE A 193 -37.81 6.41 14.27
N LEU A 194 -37.40 6.25 15.53
CA LEU A 194 -37.24 4.93 16.17
C LEU A 194 -38.57 4.16 16.23
N LYS A 195 -39.68 4.81 16.59
CA LYS A 195 -41.02 4.20 16.56
C LYS A 195 -41.44 3.79 15.13
N ASP A 196 -41.09 4.58 14.12
CA ASP A 196 -41.39 4.27 12.71
C ASP A 196 -40.52 3.12 12.15
N GLU A 197 -39.27 2.99 12.58
CA GLU A 197 -38.42 1.81 12.30
C GLU A 197 -38.90 0.55 13.05
N ILE A 198 -39.33 0.68 14.31
CA ILE A 198 -39.92 -0.44 15.07
C ILE A 198 -41.21 -0.93 14.39
N ARG A 199 -42.09 -0.02 13.91
CA ARG A 199 -43.25 -0.38 13.07
C ARG A 199 -42.80 -1.14 11.83
N THR A 200 -41.80 -0.62 11.12
CA THR A 200 -41.27 -1.23 9.90
C THR A 200 -40.82 -2.66 10.18
N TYR A 201 -39.99 -2.89 11.20
CA TYR A 201 -39.50 -4.22 11.57
C TYR A 201 -40.61 -5.19 12.00
N ILE A 202 -41.57 -4.74 12.82
CA ILE A 202 -42.71 -5.56 13.27
C ILE A 202 -43.63 -5.94 12.09
N SER A 203 -43.76 -5.06 11.09
CA SER A 203 -44.59 -5.30 9.89
C SER A 203 -43.91 -6.13 8.78
N LEU A 204 -42.64 -6.55 8.95
CA LEU A 204 -41.98 -7.41 7.98
C LEU A 204 -42.58 -8.83 8.01
N PRO A 205 -43.01 -9.39 6.87
CA PRO A 205 -43.50 -10.78 6.81
C PRO A 205 -42.38 -11.80 7.07
N GLU A 206 -41.12 -11.44 6.78
CA GLU A 206 -39.93 -12.21 7.14
C GLU A 206 -38.95 -11.28 7.88
N LYS A 207 -38.92 -11.37 9.21
CA LYS A 207 -37.93 -10.70 10.07
C LYS A 207 -36.49 -11.14 9.76
N ASN A 208 -36.32 -12.43 9.52
CA ASN A 208 -35.05 -13.06 9.17
C ASN A 208 -34.70 -12.74 7.70
N SER A 209 -34.50 -11.48 7.37
CA SER A 209 -34.24 -11.01 6.01
C SER A 209 -33.29 -9.82 6.00
N ARG A 210 -32.76 -9.46 4.82
CA ARG A 210 -31.92 -8.25 4.66
C ARG A 210 -32.63 -6.96 5.06
N LYS A 211 -33.95 -6.89 4.89
CA LYS A 211 -34.77 -5.75 5.36
C LYS A 211 -34.84 -5.72 6.89
N GLY A 212 -34.92 -6.89 7.52
CA GLY A 212 -34.87 -7.01 8.98
C GLY A 212 -33.54 -6.54 9.56
N ILE A 213 -32.41 -7.02 9.01
CA ILE A 213 -31.07 -6.60 9.45
C ILE A 213 -30.88 -5.09 9.30
N GLU A 214 -31.28 -4.51 8.15
CA GLU A 214 -31.12 -3.07 7.91
C GLU A 214 -32.02 -2.21 8.84
N SER A 215 -33.23 -2.67 9.19
CA SER A 215 -34.08 -1.95 10.16
C SER A 215 -33.57 -2.10 11.61
N LEU A 216 -33.08 -3.28 12.03
CA LEU A 216 -32.42 -3.44 13.33
C LEU A 216 -31.19 -2.53 13.45
N LYS A 217 -30.42 -2.39 12.36
CA LYS A 217 -29.28 -1.47 12.25
C LYS A 217 -29.72 0.00 12.34
N ASN A 218 -30.82 0.38 11.69
CA ASN A 218 -31.38 1.72 11.80
C ASN A 218 -31.82 2.02 13.24
N GLN A 219 -32.52 1.08 13.89
CA GLN A 219 -32.91 1.20 15.31
C GLN A 219 -31.68 1.38 16.22
N ALA A 220 -30.65 0.54 16.07
CA ALA A 220 -29.42 0.62 16.84
C ALA A 220 -28.71 1.97 16.65
N SER A 221 -28.59 2.46 15.41
CA SER A 221 -27.93 3.76 15.16
C SER A 221 -28.81 4.98 15.53
N ILE A 222 -30.11 4.82 15.78
CA ILE A 222 -30.93 5.89 16.39
C ILE A 222 -30.75 5.89 17.91
N LEU A 223 -30.68 4.71 18.54
CA LEU A 223 -30.38 4.53 19.97
C LEU A 223 -28.99 5.06 20.34
N GLU A 224 -27.98 4.76 19.52
CA GLU A 224 -26.62 5.32 19.60
C GLU A 224 -26.65 6.87 19.67
N LYS A 225 -27.45 7.51 18.80
CA LYS A 225 -27.61 8.98 18.75
C LYS A 225 -28.43 9.55 19.92
N LEU A 226 -29.29 8.74 20.55
CA LEU A 226 -30.02 9.07 21.77
C LEU A 226 -29.18 8.87 23.05
N ARG A 227 -28.09 8.09 22.97
CA ARG A 227 -27.16 7.85 24.09
C ARG A 227 -26.22 9.04 24.35
N ALA A 228 -26.03 9.90 23.35
CA ALA A 228 -25.25 11.13 23.49
C ALA A 228 -26.00 12.18 24.33
N ASP A 229 -25.27 12.82 25.25
CA ASP A 229 -25.71 13.95 26.09
C ASP A 229 -26.82 13.65 27.13
N VAL A 230 -27.17 12.38 27.36
CA VAL A 230 -28.21 11.96 28.34
C VAL A 230 -27.62 11.42 29.65
N SER A 231 -28.42 11.44 30.72
CA SER A 231 -28.02 10.95 32.05
C SER A 231 -27.62 9.46 32.07
N PRO A 232 -26.72 9.00 32.97
CA PRO A 232 -26.23 7.62 32.99
C PRO A 232 -27.32 6.55 32.98
N VAL A 233 -28.39 6.70 33.78
CA VAL A 233 -29.53 5.77 33.82
C VAL A 233 -30.17 5.58 32.44
N VAL A 234 -30.28 6.65 31.65
CA VAL A 234 -30.81 6.58 30.27
C VAL A 234 -29.80 5.94 29.32
N GLN A 235 -28.48 6.11 29.54
CA GLN A 235 -27.46 5.41 28.76
C GLN A 235 -27.44 3.90 29.06
N ASP A 236 -27.67 3.50 30.31
CA ASP A 236 -27.77 2.10 30.73
C ASP A 236 -29.02 1.45 30.14
N ASN A 237 -30.19 2.09 30.28
CA ASN A 237 -31.44 1.68 29.62
C ASN A 237 -31.27 1.49 28.10
N ILE A 238 -30.62 2.44 27.42
CA ILE A 238 -30.33 2.34 25.98
C ILE A 238 -29.41 1.16 25.68
N SER A 239 -28.46 0.83 26.57
CA SER A 239 -27.54 -0.30 26.41
C SER A 239 -28.25 -1.65 26.55
N GLU A 240 -29.24 -1.77 27.43
CA GLU A 240 -30.10 -2.96 27.53
C GLU A 240 -30.96 -3.15 26.27
N ILE A 241 -31.50 -2.06 25.72
CA ILE A 241 -32.27 -2.08 24.46
C ILE A 241 -31.35 -2.50 23.29
N ILE A 242 -30.13 -1.95 23.20
CA ILE A 242 -29.14 -2.36 22.18
C ILE A 242 -28.76 -3.83 22.34
N SER A 243 -28.56 -4.32 23.57
CA SER A 243 -28.29 -5.74 23.86
C SER A 243 -29.46 -6.65 23.43
N SER A 244 -30.69 -6.14 23.49
CA SER A 244 -31.89 -6.82 22.97
C SER A 244 -31.90 -6.86 21.42
N LEU A 245 -31.45 -5.79 20.75
CA LEU A 245 -31.28 -5.78 19.28
C LEU A 245 -30.16 -6.73 18.81
N HIS A 246 -29.05 -6.79 19.56
CA HIS A 246 -27.98 -7.75 19.33
C HIS A 246 -28.50 -9.19 19.44
N SER A 247 -29.33 -9.48 20.44
CA SER A 247 -29.92 -10.80 20.66
C SER A 247 -30.87 -11.20 19.52
N GLU A 248 -31.79 -10.32 19.10
CA GLU A 248 -32.65 -10.57 17.94
C GLU A 248 -31.81 -10.76 16.66
N TYR A 249 -30.77 -9.95 16.42
CA TYR A 249 -29.88 -10.11 15.27
C TYR A 249 -29.16 -11.48 15.27
N LYS A 250 -28.64 -11.93 16.42
CA LYS A 250 -28.04 -13.28 16.55
C LYS A 250 -29.05 -14.42 16.38
N SER A 251 -30.34 -14.17 16.63
CA SER A 251 -31.41 -15.14 16.38
C SER A 251 -31.76 -15.31 14.89
N LEU A 252 -31.35 -14.38 14.00
CA LEU A 252 -31.65 -14.43 12.57
C LEU A 252 -30.77 -15.46 11.85
N LYS A 253 -30.89 -16.74 12.22
CA LYS A 253 -30.11 -17.87 11.68
C LYS A 253 -30.71 -18.45 10.40
N VAL A 254 -29.86 -18.98 9.54
CA VAL A 254 -30.19 -19.59 8.23
C VAL A 254 -29.42 -20.91 8.13
N GLU A 255 -30.09 -21.98 7.70
CA GLU A 255 -29.41 -23.25 7.40
C GLU A 255 -28.50 -23.06 6.17
N ILE A 256 -27.25 -23.50 6.26
CA ILE A 256 -26.36 -23.55 5.10
C ILE A 256 -26.85 -24.62 4.10
N ASP A 257 -26.68 -24.36 2.80
CA ASP A 257 -26.99 -25.32 1.74
C ASP A 257 -26.30 -26.68 2.00
N LYS A 258 -27.01 -27.80 1.80
CA LYS A 258 -26.50 -29.16 2.09
C LYS A 258 -25.44 -29.64 1.07
N LYS A 259 -24.30 -28.95 1.03
CA LYS A 259 -23.21 -29.15 0.06
C LYS A 259 -21.85 -29.04 0.75
N ILE A 260 -20.95 -29.93 0.34
CA ILE A 260 -19.52 -29.91 0.67
C ILE A 260 -18.76 -29.63 -0.61
N HIS A 261 -17.84 -28.67 -0.55
CA HIS A 261 -17.05 -28.18 -1.67
C HIS A 261 -15.55 -28.36 -1.39
N VAL A 262 -14.86 -29.07 -2.28
CA VAL A 262 -13.41 -29.30 -2.27
C VAL A 262 -12.84 -28.80 -3.59
N ILE A 263 -11.64 -28.22 -3.59
CA ILE A 263 -11.02 -27.64 -4.80
C ILE A 263 -9.68 -28.31 -5.11
N TRP A 264 -9.45 -28.67 -6.37
CA TRP A 264 -8.16 -29.15 -6.86
C TRP A 264 -7.90 -28.75 -8.34
N ILE A 265 -6.99 -27.79 -8.54
CA ILE A 265 -6.91 -26.99 -9.78
C ILE A 265 -5.56 -27.04 -10.53
N ALA A 266 -4.56 -27.77 -10.04
CA ALA A 266 -3.18 -27.65 -10.55
C ALA A 266 -2.47 -28.98 -10.88
N GLY A 267 -3.22 -30.08 -10.90
CA GLY A 267 -2.72 -31.44 -11.08
C GLY A 267 -3.87 -32.46 -10.96
N ALA A 268 -3.55 -33.73 -10.73
CA ALA A 268 -4.55 -34.71 -10.28
C ALA A 268 -4.75 -34.64 -8.76
N PRO A 269 -5.98 -34.79 -8.23
CA PRO A 269 -6.20 -34.92 -6.79
C PRO A 269 -5.46 -36.13 -6.21
N PRO A 270 -5.08 -36.12 -4.93
CA PRO A 270 -4.40 -37.24 -4.30
C PRO A 270 -5.37 -38.41 -4.07
N GLU A 271 -4.86 -39.65 -4.14
CA GLU A 271 -5.65 -40.89 -3.93
C GLU A 271 -6.33 -40.94 -2.56
N THR A 272 -5.78 -40.24 -1.56
CA THR A 272 -6.37 -40.18 -0.21
C THR A 272 -7.70 -39.42 -0.15
N ILE A 273 -8.12 -38.69 -1.19
CA ILE A 273 -9.35 -37.90 -1.20
C ILE A 273 -10.60 -38.74 -0.88
N THR A 274 -10.63 -40.02 -1.28
CA THR A 274 -11.67 -41.00 -0.96
C THR A 274 -11.86 -41.19 0.54
N LYS A 275 -10.78 -41.19 1.33
CA LYS A 275 -10.81 -41.38 2.78
C LYS A 275 -11.50 -40.20 3.48
N TYR A 276 -11.10 -38.99 3.10
CA TYR A 276 -11.68 -37.74 3.61
C TYR A 276 -13.14 -37.59 3.14
N ALA A 277 -13.44 -37.96 1.90
CA ALA A 277 -14.79 -38.00 1.35
C ALA A 277 -15.71 -38.95 2.14
N LYS A 278 -15.25 -40.16 2.50
CA LYS A 278 -15.99 -41.10 3.37
C LYS A 278 -16.18 -40.57 4.79
N ALA A 279 -15.18 -39.90 5.38
CA ALA A 279 -15.31 -39.23 6.66
C ALA A 279 -16.37 -38.12 6.63
N TYR A 280 -16.39 -37.31 5.57
CA TYR A 280 -17.43 -36.30 5.35
C TYR A 280 -18.82 -36.92 5.11
N LYS A 281 -18.93 -38.03 4.37
CA LYS A 281 -20.21 -38.76 4.21
C LYS A 281 -20.75 -39.31 5.52
N ALA A 282 -19.87 -39.77 6.43
CA ALA A 282 -20.27 -40.24 7.75
C ALA A 282 -20.77 -39.10 8.67
N ALA A 283 -20.13 -37.93 8.62
CA ALA A 283 -20.53 -36.76 9.42
C ALA A 283 -21.73 -35.99 8.85
N TYR A 284 -21.91 -36.00 7.53
CA TYR A 284 -22.93 -35.24 6.79
C TYR A 284 -23.63 -36.12 5.74
N PRO A 285 -24.45 -37.10 6.16
CA PRO A 285 -25.04 -38.10 5.26
C PRO A 285 -25.93 -37.49 4.16
N ASP A 286 -26.61 -36.38 4.46
CA ASP A 286 -27.52 -35.65 3.55
C ASP A 286 -26.82 -34.70 2.57
N PHE A 287 -25.51 -34.47 2.69
CA PHE A 287 -24.82 -33.42 1.92
C PHE A 287 -24.28 -33.98 0.60
N SER A 288 -24.39 -33.21 -0.49
CA SER A 288 -23.73 -33.55 -1.76
C SER A 288 -22.25 -33.14 -1.72
N PHE A 289 -21.39 -33.89 -2.40
CA PHE A 289 -19.94 -33.65 -2.44
C PHE A 289 -19.51 -33.18 -3.83
N ASN A 290 -18.80 -32.06 -3.86
CA ASN A 290 -18.60 -31.27 -5.08
C ASN A 290 -17.10 -30.99 -5.25
N LEU A 291 -16.47 -31.69 -6.19
CA LEU A 291 -15.04 -31.53 -6.50
C LEU A 291 -14.85 -30.50 -7.61
N TRP A 292 -14.26 -29.36 -7.27
CA TRP A 292 -14.02 -28.25 -8.18
C TRP A 292 -12.63 -28.34 -8.80
N ILE A 293 -12.58 -28.49 -10.13
CA ILE A 293 -11.34 -28.59 -10.90
C ILE A 293 -11.21 -27.45 -11.92
N ASP A 294 -9.99 -27.22 -12.41
CA ASP A 294 -9.76 -26.41 -13.61
C ASP A 294 -9.33 -27.34 -14.76
N PRO A 295 -10.20 -27.59 -15.75
CA PRO A 295 -9.92 -28.52 -16.84
C PRO A 295 -8.83 -28.01 -17.81
N ASN A 296 -8.32 -26.79 -17.60
CA ASN A 296 -7.28 -26.17 -18.39
C ASN A 296 -5.89 -26.27 -17.71
N ALA A 297 -5.77 -26.89 -16.53
CA ALA A 297 -4.62 -26.72 -15.63
C ALA A 297 -4.04 -28.01 -15.02
N PHE A 298 -4.24 -29.16 -15.68
CA PHE A 298 -3.78 -30.47 -15.20
C PHE A 298 -2.26 -30.61 -15.07
N ALA A 299 -1.47 -29.71 -15.67
CA ALA A 299 -0.01 -29.66 -15.47
C ALA A 299 0.49 -28.28 -15.00
N ALA A 300 -0.36 -27.46 -14.37
CA ALA A 300 0.07 -26.16 -13.83
C ALA A 300 1.16 -26.30 -12.76
N TYR A 301 1.09 -27.32 -11.88
CA TYR A 301 2.15 -27.63 -10.91
C TYR A 301 3.48 -27.94 -11.58
N GLU A 302 3.48 -28.89 -12.53
CA GLU A 302 4.69 -29.35 -13.21
C GLU A 302 5.32 -28.25 -14.07
N PHE A 303 4.51 -27.48 -14.80
CA PHE A 303 4.98 -26.32 -15.56
C PHE A 303 5.71 -25.33 -14.66
N ASN A 304 5.10 -24.94 -13.53
CA ASN A 304 5.75 -24.09 -12.55
C ASN A 304 7.02 -24.72 -11.95
N SER A 305 7.08 -26.05 -11.79
CA SER A 305 8.30 -26.77 -11.36
C SER A 305 9.44 -26.60 -12.36
N GLN A 306 9.15 -26.77 -13.65
CA GLN A 306 10.12 -26.59 -14.74
C GLN A 306 10.56 -25.12 -14.86
N LEU A 307 9.63 -24.15 -14.74
CA LEU A 307 9.94 -22.72 -14.65
C LEU A 307 10.88 -22.42 -13.47
N LYS A 308 10.55 -22.92 -12.26
CA LYS A 308 11.39 -22.77 -11.05
C LYS A 308 12.82 -23.29 -11.29
N SER A 309 12.96 -24.45 -11.93
CA SER A 309 14.27 -25.02 -12.29
C SER A 309 15.03 -24.17 -13.31
N VAL A 310 14.36 -23.63 -14.34
CA VAL A 310 15.02 -22.81 -15.37
C VAL A 310 15.54 -21.50 -14.79
N ALA A 311 14.77 -20.83 -13.92
CA ALA A 311 15.25 -19.64 -13.20
C ALA A 311 16.44 -19.93 -12.28
N LEU A 312 16.46 -21.10 -11.62
CA LEU A 312 17.57 -21.51 -10.76
C LEU A 312 18.88 -21.71 -11.54
N GLU A 313 18.85 -22.43 -12.67
CA GLU A 313 20.06 -22.69 -13.46
C GLU A 313 20.57 -21.42 -14.17
N HIS A 314 19.69 -20.51 -14.56
CA HIS A 314 20.11 -19.19 -15.06
C HIS A 314 20.74 -18.35 -13.96
N ALA A 315 20.16 -18.32 -12.75
CA ALA A 315 20.75 -17.61 -11.61
C ALA A 315 22.15 -18.12 -11.25
N LYS A 316 22.36 -19.45 -11.23
CA LYS A 316 23.71 -20.05 -11.05
C LYS A 316 24.68 -19.61 -12.14
N SER A 317 24.23 -19.59 -13.40
CA SER A 317 25.05 -19.18 -14.56
C SER A 317 25.49 -17.72 -14.45
N GLU A 318 24.57 -16.82 -14.11
CA GLU A 318 24.84 -15.39 -13.93
C GLU A 318 25.78 -15.11 -12.75
N VAL A 319 25.66 -15.84 -11.63
CA VAL A 319 26.63 -15.78 -10.52
C VAL A 319 28.02 -16.16 -11.01
N ILE A 320 28.17 -17.29 -11.70
CA ILE A 320 29.46 -17.80 -12.19
C ILE A 320 30.11 -16.84 -13.20
N ASN A 321 29.31 -16.21 -14.07
CA ASN A 321 29.78 -15.18 -14.98
C ASN A 321 30.23 -13.87 -14.26
N SER A 322 29.87 -13.70 -12.98
CA SER A 322 30.18 -12.52 -12.15
C SER A 322 31.34 -12.72 -11.15
N LEU A 323 32.01 -13.89 -11.17
CA LEU A 323 33.15 -14.19 -10.29
C LEU A 323 34.49 -13.90 -10.97
N THR A 324 35.53 -13.64 -10.17
CA THR A 324 36.90 -13.61 -10.68
C THR A 324 37.43 -15.02 -10.96
N ILE A 325 38.61 -15.12 -11.59
CA ILE A 325 39.24 -16.42 -11.90
C ILE A 325 39.64 -17.14 -10.61
N GLU A 326 40.09 -16.39 -9.61
CA GLU A 326 40.49 -16.86 -8.29
C GLU A 326 39.27 -17.40 -7.52
N GLU A 327 38.19 -16.62 -7.44
CA GLU A 327 36.91 -16.99 -6.83
C GLU A 327 36.30 -18.24 -7.49
N LEU A 328 36.39 -18.34 -8.83
CA LEU A 328 35.93 -19.50 -9.58
C LEU A 328 36.78 -20.75 -9.30
N ASN A 329 38.08 -20.58 -9.05
CA ASN A 329 38.98 -21.70 -8.72
C ASN A 329 38.73 -22.22 -7.30
N VAL A 330 38.46 -21.36 -6.31
CA VAL A 330 38.05 -21.78 -4.95
C VAL A 330 36.86 -22.73 -5.01
N LEU A 331 35.82 -22.37 -5.79
CA LEU A 331 34.62 -23.21 -5.97
C LEU A 331 34.90 -24.53 -6.70
N LYS A 332 35.77 -24.54 -7.71
CA LYS A 332 36.17 -25.77 -8.45
C LYS A 332 36.99 -26.73 -7.59
N ASN A 333 37.95 -26.19 -6.86
CA ASN A 333 38.84 -26.95 -5.97
C ASN A 333 38.10 -27.45 -4.71
N LYS A 334 36.91 -26.92 -4.44
CA LYS A 334 36.10 -27.17 -3.22
C LYS A 334 36.81 -26.71 -1.95
N GLU A 335 37.60 -25.66 -2.09
CA GLU A 335 38.16 -24.91 -0.99
C GLU A 335 37.03 -24.18 -0.24
N GLN A 336 37.19 -23.98 1.07
CA GLN A 336 36.20 -23.26 1.86
C GLN A 336 36.24 -21.76 1.51
N PRO A 337 35.11 -21.13 1.14
CA PRO A 337 35.04 -19.67 1.01
C PRO A 337 35.37 -18.98 2.34
N ASP A 338 36.07 -17.84 2.28
CA ASP A 338 36.12 -16.93 3.42
C ASP A 338 34.76 -16.25 3.65
N ASP A 339 34.54 -15.66 4.83
CA ASP A 339 33.26 -15.02 5.19
C ASP A 339 32.83 -13.92 4.20
N GLY A 340 33.79 -13.20 3.59
CA GLY A 340 33.53 -12.15 2.61
C GLY A 340 33.11 -12.73 1.26
N PHE A 341 33.81 -13.75 0.76
CA PHE A 341 33.42 -14.45 -0.46
C PHE A 341 32.10 -15.21 -0.29
N HIS A 342 31.88 -15.84 0.86
CA HIS A 342 30.60 -16.45 1.23
C HIS A 342 29.46 -15.42 1.22
N ALA A 343 29.64 -14.25 1.84
CA ALA A 343 28.64 -13.17 1.80
C ALA A 343 28.38 -12.65 0.37
N LYS A 344 29.44 -12.52 -0.44
CA LYS A 344 29.34 -12.13 -1.86
C LYS A 344 28.52 -13.15 -2.67
N LEU A 345 28.80 -14.45 -2.53
CA LEU A 345 28.09 -15.52 -3.22
C LEU A 345 26.60 -15.54 -2.88
N ASN A 346 26.24 -15.44 -1.60
CA ASN A 346 24.85 -15.34 -1.16
C ASN A 346 24.14 -14.13 -1.79
N SER A 347 24.75 -12.95 -1.75
CA SER A 347 24.20 -11.71 -2.31
C SER A 347 24.00 -11.76 -3.83
N LEU A 348 25.01 -12.26 -4.57
CA LEU A 348 24.92 -12.45 -6.02
C LEU A 348 23.86 -13.48 -6.39
N PHE A 349 23.74 -14.58 -5.64
CA PHE A 349 22.74 -15.61 -5.91
C PHE A 349 21.31 -15.13 -5.66
N GLU A 350 21.03 -14.48 -4.52
CA GLU A 350 19.71 -13.89 -4.25
C GLU A 350 19.31 -12.90 -5.37
N THR A 351 20.23 -12.03 -5.77
CA THR A 351 19.99 -10.98 -6.78
C THR A 351 19.73 -11.58 -8.16
N ASN A 352 20.52 -12.56 -8.59
CA ASN A 352 20.36 -13.22 -9.89
C ASN A 352 19.15 -14.17 -9.93
N LEU A 353 18.77 -14.77 -8.80
CA LEU A 353 17.54 -15.56 -8.70
C LEU A 353 16.28 -14.67 -8.75
N LEU A 354 16.30 -13.50 -8.11
CA LEU A 354 15.28 -12.45 -8.29
C LEU A 354 15.14 -12.06 -9.77
N LYS A 355 16.24 -11.64 -10.40
CA LYS A 355 16.29 -11.27 -11.83
C LYS A 355 15.68 -12.35 -12.72
N SER A 356 16.12 -13.60 -12.55
CA SER A 356 15.68 -14.74 -13.37
C SER A 356 14.19 -15.07 -13.20
N VAL A 357 13.64 -15.00 -11.98
CA VAL A 357 12.21 -15.29 -11.76
C VAL A 357 11.29 -14.20 -12.33
N LEU A 358 11.69 -12.91 -12.24
CA LEU A 358 10.95 -11.84 -12.91
C LEU A 358 10.95 -12.04 -14.43
N GLN A 359 12.11 -12.35 -15.01
CA GLN A 359 12.24 -12.62 -16.44
C GLN A 359 11.32 -13.77 -16.93
N ILE A 360 11.11 -14.84 -16.12
CA ILE A 360 10.11 -15.87 -16.47
C ILE A 360 8.69 -15.31 -16.39
N GLN A 361 8.32 -14.65 -15.29
CA GLN A 361 6.96 -14.18 -15.10
C GLN A 361 6.54 -13.19 -16.20
N ASP A 362 7.45 -12.31 -16.62
CA ASP A 362 7.20 -11.38 -17.71
C ASP A 362 7.20 -12.08 -19.08
N ALA A 363 8.07 -13.08 -19.33
CA ALA A 363 8.01 -13.90 -20.54
C ALA A 363 6.67 -14.67 -20.66
N VAL A 364 6.18 -15.27 -19.57
CA VAL A 364 4.90 -15.99 -19.52
C VAL A 364 3.71 -15.04 -19.73
N MET A 365 3.75 -13.83 -19.16
CA MET A 365 2.71 -12.83 -19.42
C MET A 365 2.74 -12.30 -20.84
N ASN A 366 3.91 -12.00 -21.39
CA ASN A 366 4.05 -11.50 -22.76
C ASN A 366 3.61 -12.56 -23.78
N TYR A 367 3.89 -13.85 -23.50
CA TYR A 367 3.32 -14.97 -24.25
C TYR A 367 1.79 -14.96 -24.22
N ALA A 368 1.20 -14.84 -23.02
CA ALA A 368 -0.25 -14.83 -22.84
C ALA A 368 -0.92 -13.64 -23.56
N TYR A 369 -0.38 -12.43 -23.40
CA TYR A 369 -0.95 -11.21 -23.95
C TYR A 369 -0.86 -11.11 -25.48
N THR A 370 0.31 -11.39 -26.07
CA THR A 370 0.49 -11.38 -27.54
C THR A 370 -0.49 -12.32 -28.25
N ARG A 371 -0.85 -13.43 -27.59
CA ARG A 371 -1.78 -14.45 -28.09
C ARG A 371 -3.24 -14.27 -27.63
N GLY A 372 -3.52 -13.34 -26.71
CA GLY A 372 -4.88 -13.04 -26.20
C GLY A 372 -5.43 -14.08 -25.22
N ILE A 373 -4.54 -14.83 -24.57
CA ILE A 373 -4.83 -15.98 -23.71
C ILE A 373 -5.32 -15.49 -22.33
N LEU A 374 -6.64 -15.48 -22.11
CA LEU A 374 -7.24 -15.24 -20.80
C LEU A 374 -7.39 -16.51 -19.93
N ASN A 375 -7.18 -17.69 -20.50
CA ASN A 375 -7.10 -18.98 -19.80
C ASN A 375 -5.86 -19.69 -20.36
N PHE A 376 -4.78 -19.73 -19.60
CA PHE A 376 -3.54 -20.39 -20.02
C PHE A 376 -3.73 -21.89 -19.84
N SER A 377 -4.04 -22.57 -20.93
CA SER A 377 -4.32 -24.00 -20.95
C SER A 377 -3.04 -24.84 -20.88
N ASP A 378 -3.20 -26.15 -20.66
CA ASP A 378 -2.07 -27.08 -20.75
C ASP A 378 -1.46 -27.14 -22.18
N GLN A 379 -2.21 -26.76 -23.22
CA GLN A 379 -1.65 -26.59 -24.58
C GLN A 379 -0.80 -25.31 -24.66
N ASP A 380 -1.23 -24.20 -24.06
CA ASP A 380 -0.42 -22.99 -23.99
C ASP A 380 0.86 -23.21 -23.16
N ARG A 381 0.83 -24.14 -22.18
CA ARG A 381 2.03 -24.61 -21.46
C ARG A 381 2.97 -25.41 -22.37
N ILE A 382 2.46 -26.40 -23.11
CA ILE A 382 3.25 -27.17 -24.10
C ILE A 382 3.91 -26.22 -25.11
N SER A 383 3.13 -25.30 -25.68
CA SER A 383 3.62 -24.32 -26.63
C SER A 383 4.60 -23.33 -26.02
N PHE A 384 4.42 -22.86 -24.78
CA PHE A 384 5.43 -22.02 -24.10
C PHE A 384 6.76 -22.76 -23.90
N LEU A 385 6.73 -24.01 -23.41
CA LEU A 385 7.94 -24.82 -23.22
C LEU A 385 8.70 -25.03 -24.54
N LYS A 386 7.99 -25.20 -25.66
CA LYS A 386 8.58 -25.40 -27.00
C LYS A 386 9.02 -24.10 -27.68
N GLU A 387 8.17 -23.09 -27.67
CA GLU A 387 8.36 -21.82 -28.41
C GLU A 387 9.31 -20.86 -27.69
N ILE A 388 9.29 -20.82 -26.34
CA ILE A 388 10.03 -19.82 -25.55
C ILE A 388 11.20 -20.44 -24.78
N LEU A 389 11.05 -21.67 -24.25
CA LEU A 389 12.16 -22.37 -23.55
C LEU A 389 12.93 -23.35 -24.45
N HIS A 390 12.51 -23.51 -25.71
CA HIS A 390 13.12 -24.38 -26.71
C HIS A 390 13.36 -25.83 -26.22
N TYR A 391 12.41 -26.37 -25.45
CA TYR A 391 12.47 -27.76 -25.00
C TYR A 391 12.37 -28.70 -26.20
N ASP A 392 13.25 -29.72 -26.20
CA ASP A 392 13.26 -30.79 -27.17
C ASP A 392 11.98 -31.65 -27.11
N ASN A 393 11.73 -32.43 -28.16
CA ASN A 393 10.53 -33.25 -28.27
C ASN A 393 10.42 -34.30 -27.14
N GLU A 394 11.53 -34.84 -26.60
CA GLU A 394 11.50 -35.84 -25.53
C GLU A 394 10.96 -35.22 -24.22
N ARG A 395 11.41 -34.01 -23.88
CA ARG A 395 10.92 -33.26 -22.72
C ARG A 395 9.48 -32.77 -22.91
N ILE A 396 9.07 -32.47 -24.14
CA ILE A 396 7.68 -32.10 -24.46
C ILE A 396 6.73 -33.31 -24.37
N GLU A 397 7.09 -34.50 -24.86
CA GLU A 397 6.25 -35.69 -24.69
C GLU A 397 6.12 -36.10 -23.22
N LYS A 398 7.22 -36.06 -22.44
CA LYS A 398 7.17 -36.27 -20.97
C LYS A 398 6.22 -35.29 -20.25
N PHE A 399 6.13 -34.04 -20.71
CA PHE A 399 5.18 -33.08 -20.16
C PHE A 399 3.72 -33.40 -20.56
N LYS A 400 3.47 -33.89 -21.78
CA LYS A 400 2.17 -34.39 -22.23
C LYS A 400 1.72 -35.65 -21.47
N GLU A 401 2.64 -36.56 -21.16
CA GLU A 401 2.37 -37.74 -20.32
C GLU A 401 1.85 -37.33 -18.94
N VAL A 402 2.43 -36.31 -18.30
CA VAL A 402 1.94 -35.75 -17.03
C VAL A 402 0.52 -35.19 -17.18
N ILE A 403 0.21 -34.45 -18.25
CA ILE A 403 -1.14 -33.95 -18.53
C ILE A 403 -2.13 -35.12 -18.69
N HIS A 404 -1.77 -36.16 -19.44
CA HIS A 404 -2.63 -37.31 -19.70
C HIS A 404 -2.90 -38.14 -18.44
N LYS A 405 -1.83 -38.47 -17.70
CA LYS A 405 -1.88 -39.16 -16.41
C LYS A 405 -2.75 -38.40 -15.42
N ASN A 406 -2.60 -37.08 -15.34
CA ASN A 406 -3.38 -36.28 -14.40
C ASN A 406 -4.86 -36.20 -14.81
N LYS A 407 -5.19 -36.11 -16.10
CA LYS A 407 -6.57 -36.18 -16.58
C LYS A 407 -7.24 -37.52 -16.23
N ILE A 408 -6.58 -38.64 -16.50
CA ILE A 408 -7.10 -39.98 -16.15
C ILE A 408 -7.36 -40.08 -14.64
N LYS A 409 -6.39 -39.67 -13.82
CA LYS A 409 -6.48 -39.75 -12.35
C LYS A 409 -7.53 -38.81 -11.75
N THR A 410 -7.82 -37.67 -12.37
CA THR A 410 -8.92 -36.80 -11.92
C THR A 410 -10.30 -37.37 -12.27
N TYR A 411 -10.50 -37.91 -13.49
CA TYR A 411 -11.82 -38.39 -13.90
C TYR A 411 -12.14 -39.82 -13.44
N SER A 412 -11.15 -40.64 -13.04
CA SER A 412 -11.40 -41.93 -12.36
C SER A 412 -12.02 -41.77 -10.97
N LEU A 413 -11.86 -40.59 -10.34
CA LEU A 413 -12.53 -40.26 -9.08
C LEU A 413 -14.05 -40.06 -9.25
N ASP A 414 -14.57 -39.95 -10.48
CA ASP A 414 -16.00 -39.77 -10.73
C ASP A 414 -16.79 -41.01 -10.29
N ASP A 415 -16.34 -42.20 -10.72
CA ASP A 415 -16.86 -43.49 -10.25
C ASP A 415 -16.62 -43.67 -8.74
N GLU A 416 -15.40 -43.43 -8.25
CA GLU A 416 -15.03 -43.68 -6.84
C GLU A 416 -15.84 -42.83 -5.85
N LEU A 417 -16.06 -41.54 -6.17
CA LEU A 417 -16.79 -40.61 -5.31
C LEU A 417 -18.32 -40.72 -5.49
N SER A 418 -18.80 -41.02 -6.70
CA SER A 418 -20.21 -41.37 -6.93
C SER A 418 -20.63 -42.63 -6.15
N ASN A 419 -19.75 -43.62 -6.01
CA ASN A 419 -20.00 -44.80 -5.18
C ASN A 419 -20.05 -44.51 -3.67
N ILE A 420 -19.57 -43.34 -3.21
CA ILE A 420 -19.61 -42.93 -1.78
C ILE A 420 -20.85 -42.09 -1.47
N PHE A 421 -21.26 -41.19 -2.38
CA PHE A 421 -22.39 -40.27 -2.13
C PHE A 421 -23.70 -40.67 -2.83
N GLY A 422 -23.63 -41.47 -3.90
CA GLY A 422 -24.68 -41.67 -4.91
C GLY A 422 -24.45 -40.76 -6.12
N GLN A 423 -24.82 -41.22 -7.33
CA GLN A 423 -24.59 -40.48 -8.58
C GLN A 423 -25.19 -39.06 -8.58
N ASP A 424 -26.41 -38.89 -8.05
CA ASP A 424 -27.07 -37.58 -7.97
C ASP A 424 -26.46 -36.64 -6.90
N ASN A 425 -25.57 -37.16 -6.03
CA ASN A 425 -24.99 -36.45 -4.89
C ASN A 425 -23.48 -36.23 -5.00
N PHE A 426 -22.82 -36.68 -6.08
CA PHE A 426 -21.43 -36.36 -6.36
C PHE A 426 -21.30 -35.65 -7.72
N HIS A 427 -20.50 -34.59 -7.77
CA HIS A 427 -20.28 -33.82 -9.00
C HIS A 427 -18.84 -33.33 -9.12
N ILE A 428 -18.20 -33.55 -10.29
CA ILE A 428 -17.01 -32.81 -10.72
C ILE A 428 -17.45 -31.52 -11.42
N HIS A 429 -17.08 -30.36 -10.86
CA HIS A 429 -17.40 -29.05 -11.40
C HIS A 429 -16.19 -28.35 -12.02
N ASP A 430 -16.41 -27.65 -13.13
CA ASP A 430 -15.42 -26.78 -13.75
C ASP A 430 -15.46 -25.39 -13.12
N ALA A 431 -14.45 -25.07 -12.33
CA ALA A 431 -14.32 -23.80 -11.61
C ALA A 431 -14.28 -22.58 -12.55
N THR A 432 -13.85 -22.75 -13.81
CA THR A 432 -13.80 -21.64 -14.77
C THR A 432 -15.18 -21.20 -15.27
N LYS A 433 -16.23 -21.99 -15.02
CA LYS A 433 -17.64 -21.65 -15.33
C LYS A 433 -18.34 -20.79 -14.27
N LEU A 434 -17.74 -20.61 -13.09
CA LEU A 434 -18.30 -19.80 -11.99
C LEU A 434 -18.67 -18.37 -12.45
N PRO A 435 -19.73 -17.74 -11.92
CA PRO A 435 -20.15 -16.40 -12.34
C PRO A 435 -19.05 -15.34 -12.17
N GLU A 436 -18.34 -15.37 -11.05
CA GLU A 436 -17.16 -14.56 -10.78
C GLU A 436 -16.04 -14.79 -11.81
N MET A 437 -15.82 -16.01 -12.28
CA MET A 437 -14.79 -16.35 -13.29
C MET A 437 -15.13 -15.88 -14.71
N LYS A 438 -16.37 -15.45 -14.96
CA LYS A 438 -16.76 -14.74 -16.20
C LYS A 438 -16.29 -13.27 -16.19
N LYS A 439 -15.95 -12.71 -15.02
CA LYS A 439 -15.40 -11.35 -14.88
C LYS A 439 -13.90 -11.41 -15.14
N VAL A 440 -13.44 -10.82 -16.25
CA VAL A 440 -12.03 -10.83 -16.70
C VAL A 440 -11.04 -10.47 -15.59
N GLN A 441 -11.37 -9.46 -14.77
CA GLN A 441 -10.53 -8.99 -13.66
C GLN A 441 -10.39 -9.97 -12.49
N TYR A 442 -11.28 -10.95 -12.34
CA TYR A 442 -11.17 -12.02 -11.33
C TYR A 442 -10.46 -13.23 -11.94
N LYS A 443 -10.85 -13.57 -13.18
CA LYS A 443 -10.18 -14.57 -14.01
C LYS A 443 -8.67 -14.34 -14.10
N GLN A 444 -8.22 -13.11 -14.40
CA GLN A 444 -6.79 -12.79 -14.48
C GLN A 444 -6.05 -12.91 -13.13
N ARG A 445 -6.68 -12.63 -11.99
CA ARG A 445 -6.05 -12.76 -10.66
C ARG A 445 -5.87 -14.22 -10.28
N TYR A 446 -6.90 -15.04 -10.51
CA TYR A 446 -6.82 -16.48 -10.39
C TYR A 446 -5.70 -17.07 -11.28
N GLN A 447 -5.65 -16.67 -12.55
CA GLN A 447 -4.59 -17.09 -13.49
C GLN A 447 -3.19 -16.58 -13.06
N GLN A 448 -3.07 -15.37 -12.51
CA GLN A 448 -1.82 -14.83 -11.96
C GLN A 448 -1.27 -15.71 -10.82
N GLU A 449 -2.12 -16.16 -9.89
CA GLU A 449 -1.72 -17.09 -8.82
C GLU A 449 -1.35 -18.47 -9.38
N LEU A 450 -2.17 -19.01 -10.29
CA LEU A 450 -2.01 -20.34 -10.89
C LEU A 450 -0.75 -20.47 -11.75
N ILE A 451 -0.39 -19.45 -12.53
CA ILE A 451 0.61 -19.58 -13.61
C ILE A 451 1.92 -18.83 -13.29
N LEU A 452 1.86 -17.59 -12.78
CA LEU A 452 3.08 -16.79 -12.55
C LEU A 452 3.76 -17.10 -11.23
N ARG A 453 2.96 -17.39 -10.21
CA ARG A 453 3.42 -17.63 -8.84
C ARG A 453 3.51 -19.11 -8.49
N GLY A 454 2.71 -19.94 -9.18
CA GLY A 454 2.42 -21.30 -8.78
C GLY A 454 1.90 -21.38 -7.33
N ASN A 455 1.11 -20.38 -6.91
CA ASN A 455 0.53 -20.31 -5.57
C ASN A 455 -0.92 -20.83 -5.59
N TYR A 456 -1.03 -22.15 -5.60
CA TYR A 456 -2.32 -22.82 -5.72
C TYR A 456 -3.23 -22.54 -4.52
N ALA A 457 -2.66 -22.35 -3.32
CA ALA A 457 -3.43 -21.96 -2.15
C ALA A 457 -4.12 -20.60 -2.38
N SER A 458 -3.40 -19.53 -2.74
CA SER A 458 -3.99 -18.21 -3.07
C SER A 458 -4.94 -18.24 -4.28
N ALA A 459 -4.78 -19.18 -5.21
CA ALA A 459 -5.73 -19.42 -6.29
C ALA A 459 -7.05 -20.05 -5.76
N THR A 460 -6.95 -21.06 -4.88
CA THR A 460 -8.13 -21.64 -4.20
C THR A 460 -8.76 -20.71 -3.18
N ASP A 461 -8.03 -19.76 -2.59
CA ASP A 461 -8.55 -18.74 -1.65
C ASP A 461 -9.53 -17.76 -2.32
N GLN A 462 -9.40 -17.56 -3.64
CA GLN A 462 -10.39 -16.83 -4.44
C GLN A 462 -11.58 -17.74 -4.78
N LEU A 463 -11.31 -18.95 -5.31
CA LEU A 463 -12.35 -19.89 -5.71
C LEU A 463 -13.27 -20.32 -4.57
N ARG A 464 -12.75 -20.61 -3.36
CA ARG A 464 -13.56 -21.06 -2.20
C ARG A 464 -14.64 -20.05 -1.83
N VAL A 465 -14.35 -18.75 -1.97
CA VAL A 465 -15.31 -17.66 -1.72
C VAL A 465 -16.31 -17.52 -2.88
N TYR A 466 -15.87 -17.67 -4.13
CA TYR A 466 -16.76 -17.63 -5.30
C TYR A 466 -17.76 -18.80 -5.29
N ILE A 467 -17.30 -20.00 -4.89
CA ILE A 467 -18.13 -21.20 -4.75
C ILE A 467 -19.14 -21.03 -3.62
N LEU A 468 -18.71 -20.65 -2.42
CA LEU A 468 -19.63 -20.42 -1.29
C LEU A 468 -20.66 -19.31 -1.58
N LYS A 469 -20.29 -18.28 -2.34
CA LYS A 469 -21.24 -17.26 -2.78
C LYS A 469 -22.34 -17.82 -3.69
N GLU A 470 -21.99 -18.64 -4.69
CA GLU A 470 -22.96 -19.17 -5.65
C GLU A 470 -23.70 -20.42 -5.12
N TYR A 471 -23.11 -21.23 -4.26
CA TYR A 471 -23.67 -22.53 -3.87
C TYR A 471 -23.94 -22.71 -2.38
N GLY A 472 -23.39 -21.84 -1.53
CA GLY A 472 -23.48 -21.96 -0.06
C GLY A 472 -22.79 -23.21 0.48
N GLY A 473 -23.23 -23.64 1.66
CA GLY A 473 -22.77 -24.86 2.31
C GLY A 473 -21.40 -24.73 2.97
N ILE A 474 -20.65 -25.83 2.89
CA ILE A 474 -19.33 -26.01 3.51
C ILE A 474 -18.27 -26.03 2.41
N TYR A 475 -17.23 -25.21 2.57
CA TYR A 475 -15.96 -25.41 1.90
C TYR A 475 -14.98 -26.12 2.84
N THR A 476 -14.21 -27.06 2.31
CA THR A 476 -13.09 -27.70 3.01
C THR A 476 -11.90 -27.91 2.07
N ASP A 477 -10.70 -27.68 2.57
CA ASP A 477 -9.49 -28.27 1.97
C ASP A 477 -9.62 -29.81 2.07
N TYR A 478 -9.07 -30.53 1.10
CA TYR A 478 -9.31 -31.97 0.92
C TYR A 478 -8.76 -32.86 2.05
N ASP A 479 -7.78 -32.35 2.82
CA ASP A 479 -7.06 -33.04 3.89
C ASP A 479 -7.49 -32.60 5.31
N VAL A 480 -8.56 -31.83 5.41
CA VAL A 480 -9.24 -31.53 6.68
C VAL A 480 -10.30 -32.60 6.94
N THR A 481 -10.45 -33.00 8.21
CA THR A 481 -11.49 -33.95 8.65
C THR A 481 -12.56 -33.28 9.50
N PRO A 482 -13.80 -33.81 9.54
CA PRO A 482 -14.78 -33.43 10.56
C PRO A 482 -14.22 -33.59 11.98
N ALA A 483 -14.79 -32.88 12.96
CA ALA A 483 -14.50 -33.17 14.37
C ALA A 483 -14.92 -34.59 14.73
N TYR A 484 -14.20 -35.20 15.68
CA TYR A 484 -14.59 -36.50 16.20
C TYR A 484 -15.85 -36.39 17.08
N GLY A 485 -16.57 -37.48 17.26
CA GLY A 485 -17.68 -37.54 18.21
C GLY A 485 -17.21 -37.40 19.66
N LYS A 486 -18.10 -36.92 20.54
CA LYS A 486 -17.78 -36.70 21.97
C LYS A 486 -17.23 -37.94 22.67
N ASN A 487 -17.74 -39.12 22.32
CA ASN A 487 -17.25 -40.40 22.85
C ASN A 487 -15.83 -40.74 22.35
N VAL A 488 -15.49 -40.39 21.10
CA VAL A 488 -14.14 -40.55 20.56
C VAL A 488 -13.16 -39.61 21.28
N TYR A 489 -13.49 -38.32 21.43
CA TYR A 489 -12.65 -37.40 22.21
C TYR A 489 -12.41 -37.89 23.65
N LYS A 490 -13.44 -38.45 24.30
CA LYS A 490 -13.33 -39.07 25.63
C LYS A 490 -12.37 -40.27 25.62
N ILE A 491 -12.51 -41.22 24.68
CA ILE A 491 -11.61 -42.37 24.54
C ILE A 491 -10.16 -41.91 24.33
N ILE A 492 -9.93 -40.93 23.45
CA ILE A 492 -8.58 -40.40 23.21
C ILE A 492 -8.01 -39.78 24.49
N GLN A 493 -8.80 -38.97 25.21
CA GLN A 493 -8.36 -38.31 26.44
C GLN A 493 -8.02 -39.31 27.55
N GLU A 494 -8.83 -40.35 27.76
CA GLU A 494 -8.61 -41.39 28.78
C GLU A 494 -7.29 -42.18 28.59
N HIS A 495 -6.75 -42.22 27.37
CA HIS A 495 -5.53 -42.98 27.01
C HIS A 495 -4.38 -42.04 26.55
N SER A 496 -4.57 -40.73 26.65
CA SER A 496 -3.54 -39.71 26.38
C SER A 496 -2.68 -39.45 27.61
N ILE A 497 -1.36 -39.42 27.43
CA ILE A 497 -0.44 -38.96 28.48
C ILE A 497 -0.30 -37.46 28.31
N ASN A 498 -0.97 -36.70 29.19
CA ASN A 498 -0.99 -35.24 29.17
C ASN A 498 -1.52 -34.69 27.82
N TYR A 499 -2.70 -35.18 27.41
CA TYR A 499 -3.44 -34.79 26.19
C TYR A 499 -2.68 -35.00 24.87
N ASP A 500 -1.66 -35.86 24.85
CA ASP A 500 -0.74 -35.91 23.71
C ASP A 500 -1.36 -36.28 22.36
N PHE A 501 -2.32 -37.21 22.30
CA PHE A 501 -3.05 -37.52 21.06
C PHE A 501 -4.05 -36.44 20.61
N LEU A 502 -4.32 -35.43 21.44
CA LEU A 502 -5.19 -34.29 21.12
C LEU A 502 -4.38 -33.03 20.80
N GLU A 503 -3.14 -32.94 21.27
CA GLU A 503 -2.38 -31.67 21.30
C GLU A 503 -1.03 -31.73 20.58
N LYS A 504 -0.33 -32.87 20.55
CA LYS A 504 0.94 -33.04 19.81
C LYS A 504 0.66 -33.38 18.34
N GLU A 505 1.29 -32.66 17.42
CA GLU A 505 0.99 -32.76 15.98
C GLU A 505 1.25 -34.15 15.37
N HIS A 506 2.38 -34.79 15.69
CA HIS A 506 2.68 -36.14 15.18
C HIS A 506 1.70 -37.20 15.71
N HIS A 507 1.32 -37.12 16.99
CA HIS A 507 0.34 -38.00 17.63
C HIS A 507 -1.05 -37.82 17.02
N ARG A 508 -1.49 -36.57 16.83
CA ARG A 508 -2.77 -36.25 16.15
C ARG A 508 -2.79 -36.78 14.71
N ARG A 509 -1.72 -36.60 13.93
CA ARG A 509 -1.65 -37.08 12.54
C ARG A 509 -1.67 -38.61 12.46
N ALA A 510 -0.96 -39.30 13.35
CA ALA A 510 -1.00 -40.75 13.46
C ALA A 510 -2.40 -41.27 13.84
N LEU A 511 -3.07 -40.59 14.79
CA LEU A 511 -4.44 -40.89 15.17
C LEU A 511 -5.43 -40.68 14.02
N ASN A 512 -5.32 -39.57 13.29
CA ASN A 512 -6.20 -39.25 12.17
C ASN A 512 -6.04 -40.24 11.01
N ASP A 513 -4.80 -40.61 10.67
CA ASP A 513 -4.48 -41.61 9.63
C ASP A 513 -5.11 -42.99 9.94
N GLU A 514 -5.14 -43.38 11.22
CA GLU A 514 -5.81 -44.62 11.66
C GLU A 514 -7.34 -44.50 11.72
N ILE A 515 -7.91 -43.39 12.22
CA ILE A 515 -9.37 -43.19 12.23
C ILE A 515 -9.92 -43.11 10.79
N LEU A 516 -9.22 -42.42 9.90
CA LEU A 516 -9.50 -42.43 8.47
C LEU A 516 -9.43 -43.84 7.89
N SER A 517 -8.46 -44.67 8.30
CA SER A 517 -8.39 -46.07 7.87
C SER A 517 -9.59 -46.90 8.31
N ILE A 518 -10.07 -46.75 9.56
CA ILE A 518 -11.29 -47.42 10.06
C ILE A 518 -12.50 -47.06 9.19
N ILE A 519 -12.76 -45.75 9.02
CA ILE A 519 -13.97 -45.25 8.34
C ILE A 519 -13.92 -45.51 6.84
N SER A 520 -12.76 -45.36 6.21
CA SER A 520 -12.60 -45.58 4.77
C SER A 520 -12.58 -47.05 4.35
N LYS A 521 -12.22 -47.94 5.29
CA LYS A 521 -11.82 -49.35 5.07
C LYS A 521 -10.59 -49.51 4.17
N GLU A 522 -9.81 -48.45 3.99
CA GLU A 522 -8.56 -48.44 3.23
C GLU A 522 -7.35 -48.49 4.19
N PRO A 523 -6.20 -49.05 3.80
CA PRO A 523 -5.02 -49.11 4.67
C PRO A 523 -4.53 -47.70 5.05
N SER A 524 -4.09 -47.52 6.31
CA SER A 524 -3.48 -46.27 6.75
C SER A 524 -2.14 -46.01 6.04
N SER A 525 -1.73 -44.75 6.05
CA SER A 525 -0.49 -44.25 5.43
C SER A 525 0.75 -44.57 6.28
N GLY A 526 0.57 -45.27 7.41
CA GLY A 526 1.64 -45.65 8.31
C GLY A 526 2.25 -44.49 9.11
N ILE A 527 1.57 -43.34 9.25
CA ILE A 527 2.11 -42.18 9.99
C ILE A 527 2.45 -42.56 11.44
N LYS A 528 1.68 -43.49 12.02
CA LYS A 528 1.94 -44.15 13.31
C LYS A 528 3.35 -44.75 13.45
N ASN A 529 4.05 -45.06 12.36
CA ASN A 529 5.44 -45.53 12.39
C ASN A 529 6.44 -44.50 12.94
N LYS A 530 6.10 -43.20 12.91
CA LYS A 530 6.92 -42.11 13.45
C LYS A 530 6.85 -41.95 14.98
N LEU A 531 6.08 -42.79 15.68
CA LEU A 531 5.87 -42.70 17.14
C LEU A 531 6.69 -43.75 17.93
N PRO A 532 7.11 -43.46 19.19
CA PRO A 532 7.58 -44.47 20.15
C PRO A 532 6.50 -45.50 20.50
N GLU A 533 6.85 -46.69 21.00
CA GLU A 533 5.84 -47.75 21.25
C GLU A 533 4.90 -47.51 22.41
N GLN A 534 5.26 -46.74 23.46
CA GLN A 534 4.22 -46.35 24.43
C GLN A 534 3.06 -45.68 23.70
N ASP A 535 3.38 -44.93 22.65
CA ASP A 535 2.45 -44.16 21.88
C ASP A 535 1.81 -45.06 20.80
N ARG A 536 2.57 -45.97 20.16
CA ARG A 536 1.99 -46.97 19.23
C ARG A 536 1.02 -47.94 19.92
N LYS A 537 1.36 -48.48 21.10
CA LYS A 537 0.49 -49.34 21.91
C LYS A 537 -0.73 -48.58 22.45
N ARG A 538 -0.56 -47.37 22.99
CA ARG A 538 -1.71 -46.53 23.41
C ARG A 538 -2.61 -46.16 22.23
N LEU A 539 -2.03 -45.87 21.07
CA LEU A 539 -2.78 -45.61 19.83
C LEU A 539 -3.59 -46.85 19.41
N SER A 540 -3.02 -48.06 19.46
CA SER A 540 -3.80 -49.29 19.21
C SER A 540 -4.98 -49.39 20.18
N VAL A 541 -4.76 -49.21 21.49
CA VAL A 541 -5.86 -49.27 22.49
C VAL A 541 -6.94 -48.21 22.24
N ILE A 542 -6.57 -46.99 21.84
CA ILE A 542 -7.52 -45.94 21.42
C ILE A 542 -8.32 -46.42 20.19
N ILE A 543 -7.63 -46.92 19.16
CA ILE A 543 -8.21 -47.35 17.90
C ILE A 543 -9.11 -48.59 18.06
N ASP A 544 -8.71 -49.55 18.90
CA ASP A 544 -9.47 -50.76 19.20
C ASP A 544 -10.72 -50.49 20.05
N LYS A 545 -10.75 -49.38 20.80
CA LYS A 545 -11.95 -48.84 21.45
C LYS A 545 -12.83 -48.05 20.48
N ILE A 546 -12.26 -47.26 19.57
CA ILE A 546 -13.03 -46.52 18.55
C ILE A 546 -13.74 -47.49 17.58
N LYS A 547 -13.12 -48.63 17.23
CA LYS A 547 -13.76 -49.72 16.44
C LYS A 547 -15.03 -50.32 17.07
N GLN A 548 -15.29 -50.07 18.36
CA GLN A 548 -16.47 -50.57 19.09
C GLN A 548 -17.65 -49.58 19.06
N LEU A 549 -17.46 -48.38 18.50
CA LEU A 549 -18.51 -47.38 18.30
C LEU A 549 -19.24 -47.62 16.97
N ASP A 550 -20.47 -47.11 16.87
CA ASP A 550 -21.15 -46.99 15.58
C ASP A 550 -20.37 -46.01 14.69
N PRO A 551 -20.09 -46.35 13.40
CA PRO A 551 -19.40 -45.44 12.47
C PRO A 551 -20.00 -44.03 12.35
N LYS A 552 -21.30 -43.85 12.60
CA LYS A 552 -21.95 -42.52 12.60
C LYS A 552 -21.54 -41.66 13.82
N ASP A 553 -21.16 -42.30 14.94
CA ASP A 553 -20.81 -41.64 16.20
C ASP A 553 -19.30 -41.30 16.26
N ILE A 554 -18.51 -41.70 15.25
CA ILE A 554 -17.07 -41.45 15.18
C ILE A 554 -16.75 -39.99 14.85
N PHE A 555 -17.62 -39.32 14.08
CA PHE A 555 -17.50 -37.91 13.72
C PHE A 555 -18.72 -37.10 14.19
N SER A 556 -18.66 -35.77 14.09
CA SER A 556 -19.81 -34.90 14.35
C SER A 556 -19.84 -33.69 13.41
N PRO A 557 -21.02 -33.32 12.87
CA PRO A 557 -21.19 -32.12 12.06
C PRO A 557 -21.16 -30.85 12.92
N ILE A 558 -20.87 -29.70 12.28
CA ILE A 558 -21.05 -28.38 12.89
C ILE A 558 -22.53 -28.00 13.01
N ASP A 559 -22.82 -26.95 13.78
CA ASP A 559 -24.12 -26.26 13.70
C ASP A 559 -24.28 -25.66 12.29
N THR A 560 -25.27 -26.15 11.54
CA THR A 560 -25.60 -25.69 10.18
C THR A 560 -26.39 -24.38 10.17
N MET A 561 -26.93 -23.95 11.31
CA MET A 561 -27.75 -22.74 11.45
C MET A 561 -26.86 -21.53 11.82
N ILE A 562 -26.25 -20.90 10.82
CA ILE A 562 -25.41 -19.70 11.01
C ILE A 562 -26.22 -18.40 10.96
N ILE A 563 -25.72 -17.28 11.50
CA ILE A 563 -26.39 -15.98 11.37
C ILE A 563 -26.47 -15.56 9.90
N ARG A 564 -27.61 -15.02 9.45
CA ARG A 564 -27.81 -14.51 8.09
C ARG A 564 -26.74 -13.49 7.70
N ASP A 565 -26.29 -13.58 6.46
CA ASP A 565 -25.26 -12.76 5.84
C ASP A 565 -23.87 -12.82 6.51
N SER A 566 -23.67 -13.75 7.45
CA SER A 566 -22.39 -14.05 8.10
C SER A 566 -21.66 -15.27 7.49
N MET A 567 -20.53 -15.65 8.09
CA MET A 567 -19.74 -16.85 7.75
C MET A 567 -18.98 -17.31 9.00
N VAL A 568 -18.66 -18.60 9.08
CA VAL A 568 -17.81 -19.17 10.14
C VAL A 568 -16.52 -19.76 9.59
N MET A 569 -15.46 -19.72 10.40
CA MET A 569 -14.12 -20.25 10.09
C MET A 569 -13.67 -21.26 11.17
N SER A 570 -12.75 -22.18 10.84
CA SER A 570 -12.18 -23.11 11.84
C SER A 570 -11.19 -22.41 12.78
N LYS A 571 -11.16 -22.76 14.07
CA LYS A 571 -10.04 -22.47 14.97
C LYS A 571 -9.05 -23.65 15.00
N ARG A 572 -7.83 -23.45 14.48
CA ARG A 572 -6.69 -24.36 14.65
C ARG A 572 -6.06 -24.12 16.02
N TYR A 573 -6.04 -25.16 16.86
CA TYR A 573 -5.25 -25.22 18.10
C TYR A 573 -4.00 -26.05 17.82
N GLN A 574 -2.80 -25.48 18.02
CA GLN A 574 -1.52 -26.17 17.82
C GLN A 574 -0.52 -25.77 18.93
N TYR A 575 0.05 -26.76 19.61
CA TYR A 575 1.08 -26.53 20.62
C TYR A 575 2.47 -26.47 19.97
N TRP A 576 3.24 -25.41 20.23
CA TRP A 576 4.56 -25.15 19.63
C TRP A 576 5.72 -25.43 20.61
N GLY A 577 5.48 -26.24 21.64
CA GLY A 577 6.47 -26.57 22.67
C GLY A 577 6.48 -25.59 23.85
N LYS A 578 7.28 -25.89 24.88
CA LYS A 578 7.26 -25.17 26.17
C LYS A 578 7.56 -23.67 26.06
N GLU A 579 8.47 -23.30 25.16
CA GLU A 579 8.92 -21.91 24.98
C GLU A 579 7.93 -21.04 24.20
N LYS A 580 7.28 -21.62 23.18
CA LYS A 580 6.40 -20.89 22.24
C LYS A 580 4.91 -21.06 22.58
N GLY A 581 4.56 -21.99 23.46
CA GLY A 581 3.23 -22.18 24.01
C GLY A 581 2.18 -22.59 22.97
N TRP A 582 0.97 -22.06 23.13
CA TRP A 582 -0.17 -22.35 22.27
C TRP A 582 -0.30 -21.33 21.14
N ASN A 583 -0.25 -21.81 19.90
CA ASN A 583 -0.56 -21.06 18.71
C ASN A 583 -1.99 -21.38 18.26
N ILE A 584 -2.94 -20.51 18.63
CA ILE A 584 -4.35 -20.61 18.22
C ILE A 584 -4.63 -19.58 17.13
N ARG A 585 -5.18 -20.00 15.99
CA ARG A 585 -5.51 -19.12 14.86
C ARG A 585 -6.79 -19.55 14.18
N ALA A 586 -7.48 -18.63 13.52
CA ALA A 586 -8.47 -19.02 12.53
C ALA A 586 -7.79 -19.53 11.26
N ASN A 587 -8.40 -20.52 10.60
CA ASN A 587 -7.96 -21.05 9.32
C ASN A 587 -9.11 -21.00 8.31
N ASN A 588 -8.81 -20.89 7.02
CA ASN A 588 -9.79 -20.87 5.93
C ASN A 588 -9.84 -22.21 5.18
N ASN A 589 -9.07 -23.20 5.63
CA ASN A 589 -9.16 -24.59 5.21
C ASN A 589 -10.52 -25.23 5.52
N PHE A 590 -11.34 -24.56 6.33
CA PHE A 590 -12.77 -24.83 6.48
C PHE A 590 -13.52 -23.50 6.58
N LEU A 591 -14.59 -23.34 5.81
CA LEU A 591 -15.47 -22.18 5.81
C LEU A 591 -16.92 -22.65 5.63
N ALA A 592 -17.89 -22.05 6.31
CA ALA A 592 -19.31 -22.35 6.06
C ALA A 592 -20.17 -21.08 6.01
N THR A 593 -21.06 -21.00 5.01
CA THR A 593 -22.04 -19.91 4.84
C THR A 593 -23.21 -20.32 3.94
N HIS A 594 -24.33 -19.60 4.00
CA HIS A 594 -25.47 -19.84 3.11
C HIS A 594 -25.27 -19.19 1.74
N LYS A 595 -25.92 -19.73 0.69
CA LYS A 595 -25.87 -19.17 -0.67
C LYS A 595 -26.17 -17.67 -0.67
N GLY A 596 -25.37 -16.92 -1.42
CA GLY A 596 -25.52 -15.48 -1.62
C GLY A 596 -25.24 -14.59 -0.40
N SER A 597 -24.65 -15.12 0.69
CA SER A 597 -24.34 -14.39 1.93
C SER A 597 -23.51 -13.12 1.70
N LYS A 598 -23.95 -11.98 2.24
CA LYS A 598 -23.40 -10.63 1.96
C LYS A 598 -21.95 -10.46 2.39
N VAL A 599 -21.47 -11.19 3.40
CA VAL A 599 -20.04 -11.17 3.78
C VAL A 599 -19.13 -11.68 2.66
N THR A 600 -19.61 -12.57 1.78
CA THR A 600 -18.80 -13.06 0.64
C THR A 600 -18.44 -11.93 -0.33
N ASP A 601 -19.35 -10.98 -0.59
CA ASP A 601 -19.07 -9.80 -1.41
C ASP A 601 -18.02 -8.87 -0.75
N PHE A 602 -18.03 -8.76 0.58
CA PHE A 602 -16.98 -8.03 1.31
C PHE A 602 -15.61 -8.71 1.18
N VAL A 603 -15.56 -10.05 1.28
CA VAL A 603 -14.32 -10.82 1.07
C VAL A 603 -13.78 -10.62 -0.36
N ILE A 604 -14.63 -10.80 -1.38
CA ILE A 604 -14.27 -10.63 -2.80
C ILE A 604 -13.78 -9.20 -3.07
N ASN A 605 -14.46 -8.18 -2.52
CA ASN A 605 -14.07 -6.77 -2.68
C ASN A 605 -12.74 -6.45 -1.95
N ARG A 606 -12.51 -7.00 -0.74
CA ARG A 606 -11.25 -6.80 -0.01
C ARG A 606 -10.08 -7.47 -0.71
N GLN A 607 -10.26 -8.69 -1.22
CA GLN A 607 -9.31 -9.36 -2.11
C GLN A 607 -9.04 -8.49 -3.36
N GLU A 608 -10.08 -7.99 -4.02
CA GLU A 608 -9.97 -7.10 -5.19
C GLU A 608 -9.12 -5.85 -4.92
N ILE A 609 -9.39 -5.14 -3.83
CA ILE A 609 -8.64 -3.93 -3.45
C ILE A 609 -7.18 -4.28 -3.16
N ALA A 610 -6.92 -5.41 -2.50
CA ALA A 610 -5.56 -5.86 -2.22
C ALA A 610 -4.79 -6.24 -3.50
N TYR A 611 -5.42 -6.96 -4.43
CA TYR A 611 -4.85 -7.29 -5.74
C TYR A 611 -4.57 -6.06 -6.62
N LYS A 612 -5.40 -5.01 -6.54
CA LYS A 612 -5.13 -3.74 -7.23
C LYS A 612 -3.88 -3.04 -6.67
N LYS A 613 -3.74 -2.97 -5.34
CA LYS A 613 -2.50 -2.47 -4.70
C LYS A 613 -1.27 -3.33 -5.02
N LEU A 614 -1.47 -4.64 -5.15
CA LEU A 614 -0.41 -5.59 -5.52
C LEU A 614 0.20 -5.27 -6.89
N LEU A 615 -0.67 -4.94 -7.84
CA LEU A 615 -0.28 -4.52 -9.19
C LEU A 615 0.45 -3.17 -9.15
N GLU A 616 -0.08 -2.18 -8.41
CA GLU A 616 0.59 -0.88 -8.19
C GLU A 616 2.03 -1.04 -7.67
N VAL A 617 2.30 -2.07 -6.85
CA VAL A 617 3.64 -2.37 -6.33
C VAL A 617 4.53 -3.06 -7.38
N ARG A 618 4.00 -3.99 -8.21
CA ARG A 618 4.79 -4.63 -9.29
C ARG A 618 5.28 -3.59 -10.31
N GLU A 619 4.41 -2.70 -10.77
CA GLU A 619 4.79 -1.69 -11.77
C GLU A 619 5.89 -0.74 -11.24
N LYS A 620 5.84 -0.36 -9.95
CA LYS A 620 6.89 0.46 -9.31
C LYS A 620 8.27 -0.20 -9.29
N LEU A 621 8.34 -1.53 -9.26
CA LEU A 621 9.61 -2.27 -9.36
C LEU A 621 10.13 -2.27 -10.80
N ARG A 622 9.24 -2.39 -11.79
CA ARG A 622 9.57 -2.26 -13.22
C ARG A 622 10.11 -0.86 -13.54
N ASP A 623 9.41 0.18 -13.08
CA ASP A 623 9.72 1.60 -13.35
C ASP A 623 11.05 2.08 -12.74
N THR A 624 11.57 1.42 -11.69
CA THR A 624 12.70 1.94 -10.91
C THR A 624 14.07 1.48 -11.38
N GLY A 625 14.18 0.40 -12.14
CA GLY A 625 15.41 -0.12 -12.77
C GLY A 625 16.51 -0.66 -11.83
N ASN A 626 16.66 -0.08 -10.64
CA ASN A 626 17.68 -0.45 -9.66
C ASN A 626 17.22 -1.60 -8.74
N ILE A 627 17.11 -2.81 -9.32
CA ILE A 627 16.85 -4.04 -8.56
C ILE A 627 17.92 -4.24 -7.46
N ALA A 628 19.19 -3.94 -7.76
CA ALA A 628 20.31 -4.13 -6.84
C ALA A 628 20.32 -3.20 -5.61
N GLN A 629 19.80 -1.95 -5.70
CA GLN A 629 19.80 -1.03 -4.56
C GLN A 629 18.67 -1.29 -3.55
N GLN A 630 17.76 -2.23 -3.82
CA GLN A 630 16.71 -2.63 -2.88
C GLN A 630 17.14 -3.81 -1.98
N HIS A 631 18.38 -4.28 -2.10
CA HIS A 631 18.92 -5.39 -1.29
C HIS A 631 19.62 -4.97 0.03
N SER A 632 20.09 -3.72 0.15
CA SER A 632 20.91 -3.29 1.31
C SER A 632 20.11 -2.76 2.49
N ASP A 633 19.02 -2.04 2.22
CA ASP A 633 18.40 -1.18 3.21
C ASP A 633 17.24 -1.87 3.94
N ASN A 634 17.18 -1.62 5.25
CA ASN A 634 16.29 -2.30 6.17
C ASN A 634 14.81 -2.05 5.78
N ILE A 635 14.08 -3.08 5.31
CA ILE A 635 12.68 -2.96 4.84
C ILE A 635 11.72 -2.37 5.90
N ASN A 636 12.18 -2.27 7.15
CA ASN A 636 11.52 -1.55 8.25
C ASN A 636 11.47 -0.01 8.06
N SER A 637 12.20 0.56 7.10
CA SER A 637 12.14 1.97 6.69
C SER A 637 11.38 2.19 5.36
N LEU A 638 10.34 1.39 5.11
CA LEU A 638 9.45 1.52 3.95
C LEU A 638 8.62 2.83 4.00
N ASP A 639 9.29 3.93 3.65
CA ASP A 639 8.73 5.26 3.41
C ASP A 639 7.95 5.23 2.08
N PHE A 640 6.84 4.47 2.09
CA PHE A 640 6.08 3.94 0.94
C PHE A 640 5.61 4.97 -0.09
N HIS A 641 5.74 6.26 0.23
CA HIS A 641 5.35 7.36 -0.63
C HIS A 641 6.44 7.81 -1.62
N ARG A 642 7.74 7.61 -1.36
CA ARG A 642 8.81 8.22 -2.20
C ARG A 642 8.81 7.76 -3.66
N GLY A 643 8.26 6.59 -3.97
CA GLY A 643 8.16 6.06 -5.34
C GLY A 643 7.16 6.82 -6.23
N ASP A 644 5.91 6.97 -5.77
CA ASP A 644 4.88 7.75 -6.49
C ASP A 644 5.34 9.21 -6.69
N LYS A 645 6.03 9.73 -5.67
CA LYS A 645 6.66 11.06 -5.65
C LYS A 645 7.87 11.23 -6.59
N LYS A 646 8.08 10.30 -7.52
CA LYS A 646 8.96 10.47 -8.69
C LYS A 646 8.21 10.39 -10.03
N ALA A 647 7.07 9.70 -10.09
CA ALA A 647 6.24 9.59 -11.30
C ALA A 647 5.34 10.83 -11.49
N GLU A 648 4.70 11.31 -10.41
CA GLU A 648 3.95 12.58 -10.46
C GLU A 648 4.88 13.79 -10.74
N ALA A 649 6.19 13.64 -10.55
CA ALA A 649 7.21 14.64 -10.83
C ALA A 649 7.28 14.92 -12.32
N ASN A 650 7.32 13.84 -13.10
CA ASN A 650 7.33 13.90 -14.55
C ASN A 650 5.99 14.46 -15.08
N LEU A 651 4.87 14.23 -14.39
CA LEU A 651 3.58 14.85 -14.73
C LEU A 651 3.51 16.36 -14.41
N VAL A 652 4.12 16.82 -13.31
CA VAL A 652 4.20 18.25 -12.96
C VAL A 652 5.20 18.98 -13.86
N VAL A 653 6.40 18.42 -14.09
CA VAL A 653 7.44 19.00 -14.95
C VAL A 653 7.04 18.96 -16.42
N SER A 654 6.32 17.93 -16.88
CA SER A 654 5.75 17.91 -18.25
C SER A 654 4.59 18.90 -18.46
N GLY A 655 4.22 19.71 -17.46
CA GLY A 655 3.44 20.93 -17.73
C GLY A 655 4.16 21.95 -18.65
N VAL A 656 5.49 21.83 -18.80
CA VAL A 656 6.35 22.82 -19.45
C VAL A 656 6.70 22.46 -20.91
N LYS A 657 5.73 22.52 -21.85
CA LYS A 657 5.85 23.04 -23.25
C LYS A 657 4.72 22.58 -24.20
N HIS A 658 3.69 23.41 -24.37
CA HIS A 658 3.07 23.60 -25.69
C HIS A 658 2.60 25.05 -25.90
N ALA A 659 3.02 25.68 -26.99
CA ALA A 659 2.77 27.10 -27.25
C ALA A 659 1.27 27.43 -27.42
N ALA A 660 0.48 26.49 -27.95
CA ALA A 660 -0.97 26.63 -28.09
C ALA A 660 -1.69 26.93 -26.76
N ASN A 661 -1.27 26.28 -25.66
CA ASN A 661 -1.88 26.49 -24.35
C ASN A 661 -1.51 27.84 -23.70
N LYS A 662 -0.46 28.54 -24.16
CA LYS A 662 -0.12 29.87 -23.62
C LYS A 662 -1.18 30.94 -23.91
N LYS A 663 -1.94 30.85 -25.02
CA LYS A 663 -3.10 31.74 -25.25
C LYS A 663 -4.24 31.39 -24.28
N LYS A 664 -4.64 30.12 -24.25
CA LYS A 664 -5.77 29.63 -23.45
C LYS A 664 -5.59 29.87 -21.95
N ASN A 665 -4.38 29.64 -21.42
CA ASN A 665 -4.07 29.95 -20.02
C ASN A 665 -4.03 31.46 -19.75
N LYS A 666 -3.57 32.32 -20.68
CA LYS A 666 -3.62 33.78 -20.49
C LYS A 666 -5.05 34.31 -20.41
N GLU A 667 -5.97 33.76 -21.20
CA GLU A 667 -7.40 34.11 -21.13
C GLU A 667 -8.04 33.64 -19.82
N VAL A 668 -7.81 32.38 -19.43
CA VAL A 668 -8.29 31.82 -18.14
C VAL A 668 -7.73 32.61 -16.94
N ILE A 669 -6.46 33.01 -16.95
CA ILE A 669 -5.85 33.84 -15.90
C ILE A 669 -6.45 35.26 -15.90
N LYS A 670 -6.81 35.84 -17.05
CA LYS A 670 -7.45 37.16 -17.14
C LYS A 670 -8.86 37.14 -16.54
N ASP A 671 -9.67 36.13 -16.87
CA ASP A 671 -11.00 35.94 -16.28
C ASP A 671 -10.90 35.63 -14.78
N LEU A 672 -9.94 34.79 -14.38
CA LEU A 672 -9.67 34.50 -12.97
C LEU A 672 -9.32 35.77 -12.17
N LYS A 673 -8.47 36.66 -12.69
CA LYS A 673 -8.17 37.94 -12.03
C LYS A 673 -9.41 38.80 -11.83
N LYS A 674 -10.36 38.78 -12.77
CA LYS A 674 -11.64 39.51 -12.65
C LYS A 674 -12.54 38.92 -11.56
N ASP A 675 -12.70 37.60 -11.53
CA ASP A 675 -13.50 36.92 -10.50
C ASP A 675 -12.84 37.06 -9.10
N LEU A 676 -11.51 37.07 -9.02
CA LEU A 676 -10.77 37.31 -7.76
C LEU A 676 -10.85 38.75 -7.27
N ALA A 677 -10.87 39.75 -8.16
CA ALA A 677 -11.11 41.14 -7.78
C ALA A 677 -12.53 41.34 -7.21
N VAL A 678 -13.53 40.66 -7.79
CA VAL A 678 -14.91 40.64 -7.25
C VAL A 678 -14.95 39.92 -5.90
N TYR A 679 -14.17 38.86 -5.71
CA TYR A 679 -14.03 38.17 -4.41
C TYR A 679 -13.42 39.06 -3.32
N GLY A 680 -12.33 39.79 -3.61
CA GLY A 680 -11.73 40.73 -2.65
C GLY A 680 -12.73 41.79 -2.18
N ALA A 681 -13.44 42.41 -3.13
CA ALA A 681 -14.49 43.40 -2.85
C ALA A 681 -15.75 42.85 -2.15
N LEU A 682 -15.82 41.54 -1.85
CA LEU A 682 -16.84 40.92 -0.99
C LEU A 682 -16.35 40.64 0.43
N LEU A 683 -15.05 40.84 0.70
CA LEU A 683 -14.44 40.80 2.04
C LEU A 683 -14.21 42.21 2.59
N ASP A 684 -14.05 43.21 1.71
CA ASP A 684 -13.96 44.63 2.09
C ASP A 684 -15.21 45.08 2.88
N SER A 685 -15.01 45.37 4.16
CA SER A 685 -16.08 45.78 5.07
C SER A 685 -16.50 47.23 4.81
N ASN A 686 -17.48 47.43 3.93
CA ASN A 686 -18.13 48.73 3.66
C ASN A 686 -19.02 49.17 4.85
N ALA A 687 -18.39 49.49 5.98
CA ALA A 687 -18.99 50.16 7.13
C ALA A 687 -18.43 51.59 7.23
N SER A 688 -19.31 52.58 7.07
CA SER A 688 -18.94 53.99 7.02
C SER A 688 -18.67 54.57 8.41
N GLY A 689 -17.45 54.40 8.92
CA GLY A 689 -16.99 55.02 10.17
C GLY A 689 -15.77 54.31 10.77
N LEU A 690 -14.75 55.08 11.16
CA LEU A 690 -13.57 54.65 11.96
C LEU A 690 -12.94 53.30 11.56
N LYS A 691 -12.16 53.30 10.45
CA LYS A 691 -11.30 52.18 9.97
C LYS A 691 -11.81 50.78 10.39
N PRO A 692 -12.88 50.27 9.75
CA PRO A 692 -13.44 48.97 10.13
C PRO A 692 -12.37 47.88 10.05
N LYS A 693 -12.39 46.96 11.03
CA LYS A 693 -11.46 45.83 11.08
C LYS A 693 -11.73 44.88 9.92
N ASP A 694 -10.66 44.48 9.22
CA ASP A 694 -10.71 43.45 8.18
C ASP A 694 -11.41 42.19 8.72
N ILE A 695 -12.37 41.66 7.97
CA ILE A 695 -13.09 40.42 8.29
C ILE A 695 -12.13 39.24 8.49
N ARG A 696 -10.99 39.22 7.78
CA ARG A 696 -9.92 38.21 7.92
C ARG A 696 -9.25 38.19 9.29
N ALA A 697 -9.35 39.29 10.04
CA ALA A 697 -8.86 39.41 11.41
C ALA A 697 -9.93 39.04 12.47
N THR A 698 -11.12 38.58 12.06
CA THR A 698 -12.18 38.12 12.99
C THR A 698 -12.06 36.62 13.26
N GLU A 699 -12.25 36.22 14.53
CA GLU A 699 -12.14 34.82 14.95
C GLU A 699 -13.08 33.91 14.18
N ASP A 700 -14.33 34.32 13.93
CA ASP A 700 -15.31 33.52 13.19
C ASP A 700 -14.90 33.27 11.74
N PHE A 701 -14.33 34.26 11.06
CA PHE A 701 -13.82 34.07 9.70
C PHE A 701 -12.65 33.07 9.68
N LEU A 702 -11.73 33.18 10.64
CA LEU A 702 -10.60 32.26 10.78
C LEU A 702 -11.06 30.84 11.15
N ARG A 703 -12.03 30.69 12.06
CA ARG A 703 -12.71 29.45 12.43
C ARG A 703 -13.29 28.76 11.19
N GLY A 704 -14.06 29.51 10.40
CA GLY A 704 -14.69 29.02 9.17
C GLY A 704 -13.69 28.64 8.09
N TYR A 705 -12.66 29.47 7.87
CA TYR A 705 -11.60 29.21 6.90
C TYR A 705 -10.79 27.97 7.27
N SER A 706 -10.40 27.84 8.54
CA SER A 706 -9.67 26.67 9.07
C SER A 706 -10.48 25.38 8.92
N SER A 707 -11.80 25.44 9.15
CA SER A 707 -12.68 24.26 9.01
C SER A 707 -12.78 23.71 7.59
N GLY A 708 -12.62 24.55 6.56
CA GLY A 708 -12.85 24.22 5.15
C GLY A 708 -14.27 23.71 4.80
N ASN A 709 -15.21 23.76 5.76
CA ASN A 709 -16.40 22.90 5.81
C ASN A 709 -17.63 23.46 5.05
N ALA A 710 -17.39 24.15 3.92
CA ALA A 710 -18.44 24.85 3.17
C ALA A 710 -19.61 23.93 2.74
N GLU A 711 -19.33 22.65 2.48
CA GLU A 711 -20.32 21.65 2.07
C GLU A 711 -21.36 21.32 3.16
N ARG A 712 -21.08 21.59 4.45
CA ARG A 712 -22.04 21.40 5.54
C ARG A 712 -22.68 22.68 6.06
N ILE A 713 -22.05 23.85 5.85
CA ILE A 713 -22.48 25.12 6.47
C ILE A 713 -22.92 26.21 5.48
N VAL A 714 -22.78 26.01 4.16
CA VAL A 714 -23.13 27.02 3.14
C VAL A 714 -24.20 26.49 2.18
N ASP A 715 -25.43 26.95 2.34
CA ASP A 715 -26.55 26.53 1.48
C ASP A 715 -26.29 26.82 0.00
N GLY A 716 -26.50 25.80 -0.83
CA GLY A 716 -26.28 25.85 -2.27
C GLY A 716 -24.81 25.74 -2.69
N PHE A 717 -23.85 25.58 -1.77
CA PHE A 717 -22.50 25.17 -2.11
C PHE A 717 -22.49 23.75 -2.71
N ARG A 718 -21.57 23.50 -3.64
CA ARG A 718 -21.23 22.14 -4.11
C ARG A 718 -19.74 22.07 -4.41
N SER A 719 -19.12 20.93 -4.09
CA SER A 719 -17.70 20.67 -4.33
C SER A 719 -17.30 20.79 -5.83
N ASP A 720 -18.22 20.53 -6.76
CA ASP A 720 -18.03 20.67 -8.22
C ASP A 720 -17.93 22.12 -8.74
N MET A 721 -18.17 23.13 -7.90
CA MET A 721 -18.19 24.51 -8.35
C MET A 721 -16.80 25.05 -8.69
N ASN A 722 -16.71 25.76 -9.81
CA ASN A 722 -15.55 26.57 -10.17
C ASN A 722 -15.62 27.95 -9.48
N ILE A 723 -14.50 28.68 -9.50
CA ILE A 723 -14.34 29.96 -8.80
C ILE A 723 -15.45 30.96 -9.18
N LYS A 724 -15.76 31.08 -10.48
CA LYS A 724 -16.84 31.94 -11.00
C LYS A 724 -18.22 31.63 -10.40
N LYS A 725 -18.56 30.35 -10.21
CA LYS A 725 -19.79 29.91 -9.53
C LYS A 725 -19.74 30.22 -8.03
N LEU A 726 -18.62 29.95 -7.36
CA LEU A 726 -18.44 30.22 -5.92
C LEU A 726 -18.52 31.72 -5.59
N VAL A 727 -17.83 32.57 -6.36
CA VAL A 727 -17.90 34.04 -6.19
C VAL A 727 -19.31 34.56 -6.49
N LYS A 728 -20.03 33.99 -7.47
CA LYS A 728 -21.43 34.33 -7.73
C LYS A 728 -22.36 33.90 -6.59
N LEU A 729 -22.15 32.72 -5.99
CA LEU A 729 -22.89 32.24 -4.82
C LEU A 729 -22.66 33.15 -3.61
N MET A 730 -21.38 33.44 -3.32
CA MET A 730 -20.98 34.37 -2.26
C MET A 730 -21.60 35.75 -2.46
N LYS A 731 -21.54 36.33 -3.67
CA LYS A 731 -22.14 37.63 -3.99
C LYS A 731 -23.65 37.63 -3.85
N LYS A 732 -24.35 36.55 -4.24
CA LYS A 732 -25.81 36.45 -4.10
C LYS A 732 -26.24 36.46 -2.62
N ASN A 733 -25.49 35.76 -1.77
CA ASN A 733 -25.87 35.49 -0.39
C ASN A 733 -25.13 36.39 0.63
N ILE A 734 -24.39 37.42 0.20
CA ILE A 734 -23.37 38.12 1.02
C ILE A 734 -23.91 38.72 2.33
N ASN A 735 -25.18 39.15 2.34
CA ASN A 735 -25.85 39.74 3.49
C ASN A 735 -26.45 38.68 4.45
N SER A 736 -26.68 37.44 3.97
CA SER A 736 -27.23 36.33 4.77
C SER A 736 -26.15 35.40 5.33
N LEU A 737 -24.90 35.55 4.90
CA LEU A 737 -23.78 34.71 5.34
C LEU A 737 -23.10 35.28 6.59
N SER A 738 -22.91 34.44 7.60
CA SER A 738 -22.06 34.73 8.76
C SER A 738 -20.60 34.89 8.36
N ASN A 739 -19.78 35.46 9.25
CA ASN A 739 -18.34 35.58 9.01
C ASN A 739 -17.66 34.21 8.89
N GLU A 740 -18.15 33.20 9.62
CA GLU A 740 -17.70 31.81 9.50
C GLU A 740 -18.02 31.20 8.12
N GLN A 741 -19.24 31.38 7.63
CA GLN A 741 -19.63 30.92 6.29
C GLN A 741 -18.84 31.65 5.18
N LYS A 742 -18.55 32.94 5.37
CA LYS A 742 -17.63 33.71 4.50
C LYS A 742 -16.22 33.14 4.52
N GLY A 743 -15.70 32.77 5.70
CA GLY A 743 -14.41 32.10 5.86
C GLY A 743 -14.33 30.74 5.16
N ALA A 744 -15.34 29.88 5.32
CA ALA A 744 -15.37 28.56 4.69
C ALA A 744 -15.43 28.64 3.15
N MET A 745 -16.15 29.62 2.59
CA MET A 745 -16.10 29.88 1.14
C MET A 745 -14.79 30.50 0.68
N ALA A 746 -14.21 31.42 1.47
CA ALA A 746 -12.91 32.02 1.19
C ALA A 746 -11.82 30.94 1.04
N TYR A 747 -11.80 29.96 1.95
CA TYR A 747 -10.94 28.77 1.84
C TYR A 747 -11.14 28.04 0.51
N GLU A 748 -12.37 27.69 0.13
CA GLU A 748 -12.67 26.94 -1.10
C GLU A 748 -12.39 27.74 -2.39
N ILE A 749 -12.54 29.07 -2.37
CA ILE A 749 -12.21 29.98 -3.47
C ILE A 749 -10.68 30.09 -3.62
N GLU A 750 -9.96 30.41 -2.54
CA GLU A 750 -8.50 30.61 -2.56
C GLU A 750 -7.76 29.30 -2.87
N LYS A 751 -8.20 28.17 -2.31
CA LYS A 751 -7.71 26.82 -2.62
C LYS A 751 -7.73 26.51 -4.12
N ARG A 752 -8.81 26.87 -4.83
CA ARG A 752 -8.94 26.71 -6.28
C ARG A 752 -8.11 27.74 -7.06
N ALA A 753 -8.01 28.97 -6.56
CA ALA A 753 -7.23 30.03 -7.19
C ALA A 753 -5.72 29.77 -7.13
N LEU A 754 -5.23 29.30 -5.98
CA LEU A 754 -3.86 28.87 -5.75
C LEU A 754 -3.52 27.67 -6.64
N LEU A 755 -4.36 26.64 -6.68
CA LEU A 755 -4.21 25.52 -7.64
C LEU A 755 -4.00 25.99 -9.09
N ALA A 756 -4.77 26.98 -9.53
CA ALA A 756 -4.72 27.49 -10.90
C ALA A 756 -3.52 28.42 -11.20
N THR A 757 -2.84 28.95 -10.18
CA THR A 757 -1.80 29.99 -10.34
C THR A 757 -0.44 29.63 -9.74
N PHE A 758 -0.37 28.60 -8.88
CA PHE A 758 0.84 28.19 -8.18
C PHE A 758 2.01 27.93 -9.15
N HIS A 759 1.78 27.06 -10.14
CA HIS A 759 2.79 26.70 -11.13
C HIS A 759 3.35 27.91 -11.87
N SER A 760 2.50 28.82 -12.39
CA SER A 760 2.97 30.01 -13.11
C SER A 760 3.74 30.98 -12.23
N ASN A 761 3.34 31.14 -10.97
CA ASN A 761 3.99 32.06 -10.05
C ASN A 761 5.38 31.53 -9.63
N VAL A 762 5.47 30.23 -9.29
CA VAL A 762 6.72 29.54 -8.95
C VAL A 762 7.68 29.49 -10.15
N GLU A 763 7.15 29.23 -11.35
CA GLU A 763 7.93 29.21 -12.59
C GLU A 763 8.47 30.61 -12.99
N GLU A 764 7.82 31.71 -12.59
CA GLU A 764 8.35 33.08 -12.76
C GLU A 764 9.66 33.28 -11.97
N TYR A 765 9.70 32.93 -10.68
CA TYR A 765 10.92 33.06 -9.85
C TYR A 765 12.02 32.08 -10.31
N HIS A 766 11.68 30.81 -10.53
CA HIS A 766 12.65 29.77 -10.92
C HIS A 766 13.35 30.10 -12.26
N LYS A 767 12.65 30.72 -13.21
CA LYS A 767 13.26 31.22 -14.45
C LYS A 767 14.22 32.37 -14.21
N LEU A 768 13.88 33.32 -13.33
CA LEU A 768 14.78 34.41 -12.99
C LEU A 768 16.06 33.88 -12.32
N PHE A 769 15.93 32.98 -11.34
CA PHE A 769 17.07 32.33 -10.68
C PHE A 769 17.96 31.60 -11.68
N ASN A 770 17.41 30.69 -12.50
CA ASN A 770 18.17 29.96 -13.51
C ASN A 770 18.84 30.89 -14.54
N ASN A 771 18.16 31.93 -15.01
CA ASN A 771 18.72 32.89 -15.96
C ASN A 771 19.98 33.55 -15.40
N VAL A 772 19.95 33.98 -14.13
CA VAL A 772 21.10 34.57 -13.42
C VAL A 772 22.21 33.54 -13.20
N VAL A 773 21.89 32.36 -12.66
CA VAL A 773 22.88 31.28 -12.42
C VAL A 773 23.58 30.83 -13.71
N SER A 774 22.87 30.84 -14.85
CA SER A 774 23.40 30.43 -16.16
C SER A 774 24.37 31.42 -16.82
N LYS A 775 24.50 32.64 -16.27
CA LYS A 775 25.40 33.68 -16.78
C LYS A 775 26.77 33.60 -16.10
N GLY A 776 27.83 33.83 -16.88
CA GLY A 776 29.20 33.92 -16.37
C GLY A 776 29.79 32.60 -15.87
N SER A 777 30.51 32.66 -14.75
CA SER A 777 31.08 31.52 -14.03
C SER A 777 29.99 30.65 -13.37
N THR A 778 30.34 29.45 -12.88
CA THR A 778 29.41 28.62 -12.12
C THR A 778 29.51 28.94 -10.62
N ASP A 779 28.50 29.64 -10.09
CA ASP A 779 28.36 29.86 -8.64
C ASP A 779 27.97 28.54 -7.97
N LYS A 780 28.90 27.95 -7.21
CA LYS A 780 28.72 26.65 -6.55
C LYS A 780 27.86 26.73 -5.29
N TYR A 781 27.58 27.93 -4.80
CA TYR A 781 26.79 28.19 -3.60
C TYR A 781 25.45 28.86 -3.91
N ALA A 782 25.07 28.97 -5.19
CA ALA A 782 23.75 29.42 -5.60
C ALA A 782 22.68 28.40 -5.19
N VAL A 783 21.67 28.82 -4.42
CA VAL A 783 20.57 27.96 -3.93
C VAL A 783 19.23 28.70 -4.00
N GLU A 784 18.16 27.96 -4.29
CA GLU A 784 16.77 28.44 -4.30
C GLU A 784 15.89 27.53 -3.42
N PHE A 785 15.00 28.13 -2.61
CA PHE A 785 13.97 27.45 -1.82
C PHE A 785 12.63 28.15 -2.02
N LEU A 786 11.80 27.67 -2.95
CA LEU A 786 10.48 28.26 -3.21
C LEU A 786 9.46 27.79 -2.17
N ILE A 787 8.75 28.73 -1.55
CA ILE A 787 7.58 28.48 -0.66
C ILE A 787 6.66 29.72 -0.60
N PRO A 788 5.74 29.89 -1.57
CA PRO A 788 4.77 30.98 -1.55
C PRO A 788 3.86 30.92 -0.30
N GLN A 789 3.88 31.97 0.52
CA GLN A 789 3.16 32.06 1.80
C GLN A 789 1.67 31.73 1.65
N LEU A 790 1.00 32.22 0.60
CA LEU A 790 -0.45 32.02 0.42
C LEU A 790 -0.79 30.54 0.19
N PHE A 791 0.15 29.78 -0.38
CA PHE A 791 0.04 28.33 -0.49
C PHE A 791 0.18 27.69 0.90
N PHE A 792 1.28 27.95 1.60
CA PHE A 792 1.52 27.46 2.98
C PHE A 792 0.34 27.76 3.93
N LEU A 793 -0.21 28.98 3.90
CA LEU A 793 -1.30 29.43 4.77
C LEU A 793 -2.65 28.77 4.42
N ASN A 794 -3.02 28.65 3.13
CA ASN A 794 -4.24 27.92 2.74
C ASN A 794 -4.17 26.42 3.04
N LEU A 795 -2.95 25.84 3.02
CA LEU A 795 -2.76 24.45 3.44
C LEU A 795 -2.85 24.31 4.97
N SER A 796 -2.31 25.28 5.72
CA SER A 796 -2.33 25.30 7.19
C SER A 796 -3.64 25.80 7.83
N GLY A 797 -4.61 26.23 7.01
CA GLY A 797 -5.91 26.74 7.49
C GLY A 797 -5.91 28.19 7.98
N ASP A 798 -4.87 28.97 7.72
CA ASP A 798 -4.76 30.38 8.15
C ASP A 798 -5.37 31.35 7.12
N GLY A 799 -6.59 31.80 7.39
CA GLY A 799 -7.36 32.69 6.51
C GLY A 799 -6.96 34.17 6.53
N TYR A 800 -5.97 34.56 7.36
CA TYR A 800 -5.63 35.96 7.61
C TYR A 800 -5.13 36.71 6.36
N GLY A 801 -4.69 35.99 5.32
CA GLY A 801 -4.33 36.57 4.01
C GLY A 801 -2.85 36.93 3.83
N GLY A 802 -2.01 36.81 4.86
CA GLY A 802 -0.56 36.97 4.74
C GLY A 802 0.19 36.88 6.07
N ARG A 803 1.45 36.40 6.03
CA ARG A 803 2.38 36.31 7.17
C ARG A 803 3.81 36.75 6.78
N CYS A 804 3.95 37.56 5.73
CA CYS A 804 5.22 38.01 5.17
C CYS A 804 6.15 38.68 6.20
N ASP A 805 5.59 39.48 7.11
CA ASP A 805 6.30 40.15 8.19
C ASP A 805 6.96 39.19 9.20
N PRO A 806 6.21 38.33 9.94
CA PRO A 806 6.81 37.38 10.87
C PRO A 806 7.67 36.32 10.18
N LEU A 807 7.34 35.93 8.94
CA LEU A 807 8.19 35.02 8.16
C LEU A 807 9.55 35.65 7.82
N SER A 808 9.58 36.93 7.43
CA SER A 808 10.83 37.66 7.15
C SER A 808 11.69 37.82 8.41
N ILE A 809 11.05 38.06 9.56
CA ILE A 809 11.71 38.11 10.87
C ILE A 809 12.34 36.75 11.25
N LEU A 810 11.62 35.65 11.03
CA LEU A 810 12.12 34.30 11.31
C LEU A 810 13.25 33.90 10.36
N VAL A 811 13.18 34.23 9.06
CA VAL A 811 14.29 34.01 8.11
C VAL A 811 15.54 34.78 8.51
N LEU A 812 15.43 36.07 8.87
CA LEU A 812 16.58 36.87 9.32
C LEU A 812 17.15 36.39 10.66
N THR A 813 16.30 35.85 11.56
CA THR A 813 16.76 35.21 12.79
C THR A 813 17.50 33.90 12.49
N ALA A 814 16.99 33.08 11.56
CA ALA A 814 17.67 31.85 11.13
C ALA A 814 19.02 32.15 10.46
N LYS A 815 19.12 33.24 9.68
CA LYS A 815 20.37 33.70 9.06
C LYS A 815 21.38 34.26 10.06
N HIS A 816 20.93 34.87 11.15
CA HIS A 816 21.83 35.18 12.28
C HIS A 816 22.46 33.92 12.89
N LEU A 817 21.66 32.88 13.13
CA LEU A 817 22.12 31.61 13.70
C LEU A 817 23.02 30.81 12.72
N GLU A 818 22.76 30.89 11.41
CA GLU A 818 23.65 30.35 10.36
C GLU A 818 25.00 31.10 10.25
N ASN A 819 25.08 32.36 10.69
CA ASN A 819 26.36 33.07 10.79
C ASN A 819 27.11 32.73 12.09
N GLN A 820 26.44 32.19 13.10
CA GLN A 820 27.03 31.74 14.36
C GLN A 820 27.36 30.24 14.39
N SER A 821 26.81 29.46 13.45
CA SER A 821 26.97 27.99 13.42
C SER A 821 26.79 27.43 12.01
N SER A 822 27.51 26.37 11.66
CA SER A 822 27.42 25.71 10.34
C SER A 822 26.10 24.95 10.09
N GLN A 823 25.11 25.07 10.98
CA GLN A 823 23.82 24.39 10.91
C GLN A 823 22.83 25.21 10.07
N LYS A 824 22.25 24.60 9.03
CA LYS A 824 21.39 25.24 8.03
C LYS A 824 19.96 25.54 8.55
N GLN A 825 19.86 26.37 9.58
CA GLN A 825 18.61 26.70 10.28
C GLN A 825 17.52 27.29 9.37
N THR A 826 17.87 28.04 8.32
CA THR A 826 16.90 28.55 7.35
C THR A 826 16.29 27.42 6.54
N LYS A 827 17.10 26.45 6.06
CA LYS A 827 16.58 25.26 5.37
C LYS A 827 15.60 24.49 6.27
N LEU A 828 16.01 24.22 7.52
CA LEU A 828 15.20 23.49 8.50
C LEU A 828 13.89 24.23 8.81
N PHE A 829 13.92 25.55 8.92
CA PHE A 829 12.72 26.38 9.12
C PHE A 829 11.73 26.26 7.95
N LEU A 830 12.20 26.36 6.70
CA LEU A 830 11.33 26.22 5.52
C LEU A 830 10.79 24.77 5.38
N GLU A 831 11.58 23.76 5.75
CA GLU A 831 11.12 22.37 5.83
C GLU A 831 10.07 22.17 6.95
N ASN A 832 10.19 22.88 8.08
CA ASN A 832 9.16 22.90 9.14
C ASN A 832 7.87 23.61 8.72
N LEU A 833 7.93 24.66 7.89
CA LEU A 833 6.72 25.25 7.27
C LEU A 833 6.01 24.23 6.37
N TYR A 834 6.75 23.52 5.51
CA TYR A 834 6.20 22.44 4.69
C TYR A 834 5.60 21.30 5.52
N SER A 835 6.28 20.91 6.60
CA SER A 835 5.81 19.89 7.54
C SER A 835 4.51 20.32 8.24
N THR A 836 4.43 21.58 8.69
CA THR A 836 3.24 22.17 9.32
C THR A 836 2.04 22.17 8.38
N ALA A 837 2.23 22.59 7.13
CA ALA A 837 1.18 22.56 6.11
C ALA A 837 0.74 21.12 5.75
N ALA A 838 1.64 20.13 5.81
CA ALA A 838 1.28 18.74 5.61
C ALA A 838 0.41 18.22 6.77
N VAL A 839 0.84 18.46 8.01
CA VAL A 839 0.12 18.04 9.23
C VAL A 839 -1.27 18.67 9.32
N LEU A 840 -1.37 19.99 9.14
CA LEU A 840 -2.64 20.71 9.33
C LEU A 840 -3.61 20.58 8.15
N SER A 841 -3.14 20.16 6.96
CA SER A 841 -4.04 19.91 5.81
C SER A 841 -4.70 18.53 5.81
N GLU A 842 -4.16 17.56 6.55
CA GLU A 842 -4.67 16.19 6.72
C GLU A 842 -4.43 15.69 8.16
N PRO A 843 -4.98 16.34 9.21
CA PRO A 843 -4.65 16.01 10.61
C PRO A 843 -5.00 14.57 11.00
N GLY A 844 -5.92 13.90 10.29
CA GLY A 844 -6.23 12.48 10.50
C GLY A 844 -5.11 11.50 10.11
N LEU A 845 -3.98 11.97 9.56
CA LEU A 845 -2.81 11.16 9.20
C LEU A 845 -1.63 11.29 10.18
N TYR A 846 -1.71 12.18 11.17
CA TYR A 846 -0.60 12.53 12.07
C TYR A 846 -1.00 12.42 13.53
N SER A 847 -0.03 12.36 14.44
CA SER A 847 -0.31 12.28 15.88
C SER A 847 -0.70 13.64 16.47
N GLU A 848 -1.42 13.60 17.59
CA GLU A 848 -1.77 14.78 18.39
C GLU A 848 -0.54 15.63 18.78
N VAL A 849 0.65 15.02 18.90
CA VAL A 849 1.89 15.75 19.21
C VAL A 849 2.36 16.55 18.01
N GLU A 850 2.37 15.94 16.82
CA GLU A 850 2.73 16.60 15.56
C GLU A 850 1.72 17.70 15.20
N ILE A 851 0.43 17.43 15.38
CA ILE A 851 -0.66 18.41 15.24
C ILE A 851 -0.47 19.56 16.23
N THR A 852 -0.08 19.28 17.47
CA THR A 852 0.21 20.30 18.49
C THR A 852 1.43 21.13 18.12
N ASN A 853 2.50 20.53 17.61
CA ASN A 853 3.73 21.21 17.20
C ASN A 853 3.51 22.08 15.95
N ALA A 854 2.76 21.57 14.97
CA ALA A 854 2.34 22.33 13.79
C ALA A 854 1.46 23.53 14.17
N ASN A 855 0.46 23.34 15.05
CA ASN A 855 -0.34 24.42 15.60
C ASN A 855 0.49 25.40 16.45
N LYS A 856 1.53 24.95 17.17
CA LYS A 856 2.45 25.82 17.90
C LYS A 856 3.20 26.74 16.94
N LEU A 857 3.73 26.22 15.82
CA LEU A 857 4.41 27.05 14.83
C LEU A 857 3.46 28.09 14.20
N LEU A 858 2.24 27.67 13.81
CA LEU A 858 1.24 28.58 13.24
C LEU A 858 0.76 29.65 14.24
N THR A 859 0.57 29.27 15.50
CA THR A 859 0.22 30.19 16.59
C THR A 859 1.36 31.19 16.86
N SER A 860 2.62 30.75 16.78
CA SER A 860 3.78 31.64 16.91
C SER A 860 3.85 32.67 15.77
N LEU A 861 3.54 32.29 14.53
CA LEU A 861 3.41 33.23 13.40
C LEU A 861 2.30 34.26 13.65
N ALA A 862 1.15 33.84 14.17
CA ALA A 862 0.04 34.73 14.51
C ALA A 862 0.40 35.68 15.67
N LYS A 863 1.07 35.19 16.73
CA LYS A 863 1.57 35.99 17.86
C LYS A 863 2.58 37.05 17.42
N LEU A 864 3.57 36.68 16.60
CA LEU A 864 4.56 37.61 16.05
C LEU A 864 3.91 38.68 15.17
N HIS A 865 2.90 38.32 14.37
CA HIS A 865 2.14 39.30 13.59
C HIS A 865 1.36 40.28 14.48
N ALA A 866 0.69 39.79 15.53
CA ALA A 866 -0.11 40.60 16.45
C ALA A 866 0.75 41.48 17.38
N LYS A 867 1.99 41.08 17.66
CA LYS A 867 2.98 41.83 18.45
C LYS A 867 4.31 41.90 17.70
N ASN A 868 4.33 42.71 16.65
CA ASN A 868 5.51 42.89 15.81
C ASN A 868 6.70 43.38 16.65
N PRO A 869 7.83 42.66 16.67
CA PRO A 869 9.04 43.06 17.39
C PRO A 869 9.50 44.49 17.08
N LEU A 870 9.26 45.00 15.87
CA LEU A 870 9.64 46.36 15.43
C LEU A 870 8.78 47.49 15.98
N SER A 871 7.63 47.18 16.58
CA SER A 871 6.76 48.13 17.28
C SER A 871 6.93 48.12 18.81
N SER A 872 7.83 47.27 19.35
CA SER A 872 8.09 47.20 20.79
C SER A 872 8.95 48.38 21.27
N THR A 873 8.55 49.01 22.37
CA THR A 873 9.35 50.02 23.09
C THR A 873 10.25 49.42 24.17
N LEU A 874 10.05 48.15 24.53
CA LEU A 874 10.74 47.50 25.66
C LEU A 874 12.13 46.95 25.32
N THR A 875 12.43 46.73 24.04
CA THR A 875 13.72 46.18 23.59
C THR A 875 13.97 46.58 22.14
N GLN A 876 14.99 47.41 21.91
CA GLN A 876 15.39 47.83 20.56
C GLN A 876 16.15 46.69 19.86
N ILE A 877 15.45 46.00 18.95
CA ILE A 877 15.99 44.89 18.12
C ILE A 877 16.55 45.35 16.76
N TRP A 878 16.64 46.66 16.50
CA TRP A 878 17.20 47.22 15.28
C TRP A 878 18.40 48.11 15.57
N LYS A 879 19.42 48.04 14.72
CA LYS A 879 20.55 48.96 14.73
C LYS A 879 20.15 50.30 14.08
N GLU A 880 19.45 50.23 12.95
CA GLU A 880 19.08 51.40 12.15
C GLU A 880 17.73 51.19 11.43
N LYS A 881 17.00 52.29 11.17
CA LYS A 881 15.76 52.33 10.38
C LYS A 881 15.90 53.41 9.31
N ILE A 882 16.12 53.01 8.07
CA ILE A 882 16.41 53.90 6.93
C ILE A 882 15.16 53.99 6.05
N ALA A 883 14.61 55.19 5.87
CA ALA A 883 13.45 55.39 5.00
C ALA A 883 13.84 55.43 3.51
N HIS A 884 12.88 55.09 2.63
CA HIS A 884 12.87 55.50 1.22
C HIS A 884 14.12 55.15 0.39
N GLN A 885 14.70 53.97 0.62
CA GLN A 885 15.81 53.46 -0.19
C GLN A 885 15.34 52.79 -1.48
N THR A 886 16.08 53.01 -2.56
CA THR A 886 15.90 52.30 -3.85
C THR A 886 16.44 50.86 -3.79
N VAL A 887 16.10 50.06 -4.80
CA VAL A 887 16.63 48.69 -4.96
C VAL A 887 18.16 48.69 -5.06
N GLU A 888 18.76 49.66 -5.76
CA GLU A 888 20.22 49.78 -5.88
C GLU A 888 20.88 50.10 -4.53
N GLN A 889 20.33 51.05 -3.76
CA GLN A 889 20.82 51.35 -2.41
C GLN A 889 20.70 50.14 -1.46
N VAL A 890 19.67 49.32 -1.59
CA VAL A 890 19.54 48.06 -0.82
C VAL A 890 20.59 47.02 -1.24
N ILE A 891 20.90 46.91 -2.54
CA ILE A 891 21.98 46.05 -3.02
C ILE A 891 23.33 46.53 -2.48
N ASP A 892 23.59 47.84 -2.52
CA ASP A 892 24.84 48.42 -2.03
C ASP A 892 25.00 48.25 -0.50
N LEU A 893 23.92 48.36 0.28
CA LEU A 893 23.91 48.07 1.73
C LEU A 893 24.22 46.59 2.06
N ILE A 894 23.94 45.67 1.14
CA ILE A 894 24.23 44.23 1.29
C ILE A 894 25.66 43.88 0.83
N ILE A 895 26.17 44.53 -0.22
CA ILE A 895 27.48 44.22 -0.83
C ILE A 895 28.64 45.03 -0.23
N SER A 896 28.43 46.29 0.16
CA SER A 896 29.50 47.24 0.52
C SER A 896 30.10 47.21 1.94
N PRO A 897 29.54 46.54 2.99
CA PRO A 897 30.03 46.75 4.35
C PRO A 897 31.41 46.13 4.59
N LYS A 898 32.40 46.98 4.85
CA LYS A 898 33.83 46.66 5.06
C LYS A 898 34.15 45.89 6.36
N ALA A 899 33.17 45.24 6.98
CA ALA A 899 33.33 44.43 8.18
C ALA A 899 33.23 42.94 7.81
N THR A 900 34.38 42.29 7.74
CA THR A 900 34.62 40.96 7.17
C THR A 900 33.80 39.83 7.82
N ASP A 901 33.53 39.92 9.13
CA ASP A 901 32.97 38.79 9.90
C ASP A 901 31.54 39.04 10.44
N ASN A 902 30.97 40.23 10.23
CA ASN A 902 29.67 40.60 10.79
C ASN A 902 28.50 40.36 9.80
N PRO A 903 27.39 39.73 10.24
CA PRO A 903 26.22 39.51 9.40
C PRO A 903 25.46 40.82 9.13
N VAL A 904 25.03 41.00 7.88
CA VAL A 904 24.09 42.05 7.46
C VAL A 904 22.70 41.44 7.41
N LEU A 905 21.73 42.04 8.08
CA LEU A 905 20.36 41.52 8.21
C LEU A 905 19.37 42.67 7.97
N LEU A 906 18.81 42.75 6.76
CA LEU A 906 17.87 43.80 6.35
C LEU A 906 16.46 43.24 6.22
N LYS A 907 15.49 43.83 6.93
CA LYS A 907 14.06 43.70 6.61
C LYS A 907 13.68 44.85 5.68
N LEU A 908 12.98 44.53 4.60
CA LEU A 908 12.53 45.50 3.59
C LEU A 908 11.00 45.61 3.67
N GLU A 909 10.47 46.81 3.88
CA GLU A 909 9.03 47.05 3.98
C GLU A 909 8.49 47.77 2.74
N ALA A 910 7.41 47.22 2.18
CA ALA A 910 6.65 47.74 1.06
C ALA A 910 5.18 47.92 1.49
N PRO A 911 4.37 48.73 0.77
CA PRO A 911 2.94 48.87 1.07
C PRO A 911 2.20 47.52 1.10
N GLY A 912 1.90 47.03 2.31
CA GLY A 912 1.21 45.75 2.53
C GLY A 912 2.06 44.49 2.36
N HIS A 913 3.38 44.58 2.18
CA HIS A 913 4.25 43.41 2.02
C HIS A 913 5.62 43.59 2.69
N ALA A 914 6.20 42.51 3.19
CA ALA A 914 7.50 42.50 3.85
C ALA A 914 8.41 41.41 3.27
N MET A 915 9.69 41.76 3.13
CA MET A 915 10.74 40.94 2.53
C MET A 915 12.00 41.00 3.41
N ALA A 916 12.99 40.16 3.11
CA ALA A 916 14.27 40.15 3.81
C ALA A 916 15.45 40.04 2.82
N ALA A 917 16.60 40.61 3.19
CA ALA A 917 17.87 40.45 2.50
C ALA A 917 19.02 40.34 3.51
N TRP A 918 20.09 39.62 3.18
CA TRP A 918 21.22 39.39 4.08
C TRP A 918 22.55 39.19 3.36
N ALA A 919 23.63 39.39 4.11
CA ALA A 919 24.97 38.88 3.78
C ALA A 919 25.54 38.18 5.01
N ILE A 920 25.85 36.89 4.91
CA ILE A 920 26.38 36.06 6.02
C ILE A 920 27.62 35.27 5.60
N GLY A 921 28.47 34.93 6.58
CA GLY A 921 29.74 34.24 6.38
C GLY A 921 30.91 35.18 6.05
N ASN A 922 32.13 34.66 6.24
CA ASN A 922 33.40 35.37 6.07
C ASN A 922 33.85 35.37 4.59
N ASP A 923 34.79 36.24 4.23
CA ASP A 923 35.11 36.64 2.84
C ASP A 923 35.30 35.51 1.81
N ASN A 924 35.85 34.34 2.19
CA ASN A 924 36.04 33.19 1.28
C ASN A 924 34.76 32.37 1.02
N GLU A 925 33.70 32.57 1.80
CA GLU A 925 32.45 31.80 1.78
C GLU A 925 31.19 32.66 1.96
N ARG A 926 31.31 33.99 1.80
CA ARG A 926 30.25 34.96 2.05
C ARG A 926 29.09 34.77 1.07
N LYS A 927 27.87 34.70 1.61
CA LYS A 927 26.63 34.41 0.88
C LYS A 927 25.68 35.58 0.99
N TYR A 928 25.22 36.06 -0.16
CA TYR A 928 24.30 37.18 -0.34
C TYR A 928 22.93 36.61 -0.73
N GLY A 929 21.89 36.94 0.02
CA GLY A 929 20.60 36.29 -0.12
C GLY A 929 19.40 37.19 0.11
N PHE A 930 18.27 36.73 -0.41
CA PHE A 930 17.01 37.46 -0.44
C PHE A 930 15.83 36.52 -0.23
N TYR A 931 14.80 37.01 0.45
CA TYR A 931 13.55 36.32 0.71
C TYR A 931 12.35 37.22 0.39
N ASP A 932 11.51 36.74 -0.54
CA ASP A 932 10.17 37.25 -0.77
C ASP A 932 9.17 36.16 -0.38
N ALA A 933 8.35 36.44 0.63
CA ALA A 933 7.36 35.49 1.12
C ALA A 933 6.34 35.03 0.07
N ASN A 934 6.20 35.69 -1.09
CA ASN A 934 5.36 35.21 -2.20
C ASN A 934 6.08 34.30 -3.21
N GLY A 935 7.41 34.14 -3.07
CA GLY A 935 8.24 33.30 -3.93
C GLY A 935 9.03 32.26 -3.12
N GLY A 936 10.02 32.72 -2.37
CA GLY A 936 10.97 31.88 -1.65
C GLY A 936 12.24 32.61 -1.23
N VAL A 937 13.23 31.82 -0.80
CA VAL A 937 14.62 32.25 -0.58
C VAL A 937 15.45 32.02 -1.85
N VAL A 938 16.34 32.95 -2.17
CA VAL A 938 17.51 32.68 -3.03
C VAL A 938 18.79 33.13 -2.32
N GLU A 939 19.90 32.47 -2.63
CA GLU A 939 21.25 32.83 -2.19
C GLU A 939 22.26 32.67 -3.31
N PHE A 940 23.32 33.47 -3.28
CA PHE A 940 24.46 33.47 -4.21
C PHE A 940 25.76 33.72 -3.44
N SER A 941 26.90 33.28 -3.97
CA SER A 941 28.23 33.74 -3.53
C SER A 941 28.85 34.79 -4.46
N GLU A 942 28.41 34.85 -5.72
CA GLU A 942 28.84 35.90 -6.66
C GLU A 942 28.00 37.18 -6.48
N THR A 943 28.65 38.29 -6.09
CA THR A 943 27.99 39.60 -5.85
C THR A 943 27.19 40.09 -7.04
N GLU A 944 27.73 39.93 -8.25
CA GLU A 944 27.09 40.34 -9.50
C GLU A 944 25.80 39.58 -9.76
N LYS A 945 25.70 38.31 -9.34
CA LYS A 945 24.47 37.51 -9.48
C LYS A 945 23.40 37.93 -8.48
N PHE A 946 23.79 38.23 -7.25
CA PHE A 946 22.87 38.85 -6.29
C PHE A 946 22.36 40.20 -6.81
N LYS A 947 23.25 41.06 -7.33
CA LYS A 947 22.89 42.36 -7.94
C LYS A 947 21.97 42.20 -9.14
N GLU A 948 22.26 41.26 -10.05
CA GLU A 948 21.42 41.00 -11.23
C GLU A 948 20.05 40.44 -10.84
N TYR A 949 19.98 39.45 -9.95
CA TYR A 949 18.71 38.87 -9.49
C TYR A 949 17.83 39.93 -8.81
N MET A 950 18.39 40.72 -7.89
CA MET A 950 17.66 41.80 -7.22
C MET A 950 17.18 42.87 -8.20
N THR A 951 18.01 43.23 -9.18
CA THR A 951 17.63 44.20 -10.22
C THR A 951 16.45 43.68 -11.04
N GLU A 952 16.56 42.49 -11.62
CA GLU A 952 15.51 41.94 -12.50
C GLU A 952 14.27 41.41 -11.76
N LEU A 953 14.35 41.18 -10.45
CA LEU A 953 13.16 40.91 -9.63
C LEU A 953 12.24 42.13 -9.58
N PHE A 954 12.81 43.32 -9.36
CA PHE A 954 12.04 44.56 -9.18
C PHE A 954 11.85 45.38 -10.45
N SER A 955 12.71 45.21 -11.47
CA SER A 955 12.66 45.93 -12.76
C SER A 955 11.37 45.69 -13.56
N ALA A 956 11.03 46.63 -14.45
CA ALA A 956 9.96 46.45 -15.44
C ALA A 956 10.32 45.45 -16.56
N SER A 957 11.61 45.09 -16.73
CA SER A 957 12.09 44.12 -17.73
C SER A 957 11.94 42.66 -17.28
N GLY A 958 12.10 42.40 -15.98
CA GLY A 958 11.98 41.08 -15.38
C GLY A 958 10.63 40.84 -14.73
N LEU A 959 10.60 40.64 -13.40
CA LEU A 959 9.39 40.24 -12.68
C LEU A 959 8.54 41.40 -12.15
N ASN A 960 8.97 42.65 -12.30
CA ASN A 960 8.25 43.89 -11.93
C ASN A 960 7.61 43.83 -10.53
N LYS A 961 8.39 43.39 -9.54
CA LYS A 961 7.94 43.35 -8.14
C LYS A 961 7.79 44.75 -7.54
N ALA A 962 8.42 45.77 -8.10
CA ALA A 962 8.23 47.15 -7.68
C ALA A 962 6.77 47.62 -7.87
N GLU A 963 6.18 47.39 -9.05
CA GLU A 963 4.77 47.72 -9.31
C GLU A 963 3.83 46.75 -8.60
N LYS A 964 4.13 45.44 -8.62
CA LYS A 964 3.32 44.39 -7.96
C LYS A 964 3.24 44.54 -6.43
N TYR A 965 4.20 45.20 -5.79
CA TYR A 965 4.20 45.56 -4.36
C TYR A 965 4.06 47.06 -4.11
N HIS A 966 3.56 47.82 -5.10
CA HIS A 966 3.14 49.20 -4.99
C HIS A 966 4.21 50.17 -4.44
N LEU A 967 5.49 49.91 -4.71
CA LEU A 967 6.61 50.76 -4.30
C LEU A 967 6.43 52.18 -4.87
N LYS A 968 6.53 53.17 -3.99
CA LYS A 968 6.36 54.58 -4.34
C LYS A 968 7.57 55.07 -5.14
N LYS A 969 7.37 56.06 -6.01
CA LYS A 969 8.47 56.83 -6.61
C LYS A 969 8.51 58.19 -5.93
N LEU A 970 9.62 58.51 -5.26
CA LEU A 970 9.79 59.74 -4.50
C LEU A 970 10.99 60.55 -5.02
N PRO A 971 10.96 61.89 -4.96
CA PRO A 971 12.14 62.73 -5.14
C PRO A 971 13.18 62.44 -4.04
N PRO A 972 14.50 62.58 -4.31
CA PRO A 972 15.09 62.97 -5.59
C PRO A 972 15.22 61.81 -6.59
N HIS A 973 15.12 60.56 -6.14
CA HIS A 973 15.51 59.38 -6.93
C HIS A 973 14.59 59.07 -8.13
N ASN A 974 13.32 59.50 -8.10
CA ASN A 974 12.28 59.24 -9.11
C ASN A 974 12.11 57.75 -9.50
N SER A 975 12.62 56.87 -8.65
CA SER A 975 12.74 55.42 -8.83
C SER A 975 11.94 54.72 -7.71
N PRO A 976 11.56 53.44 -7.87
CA PRO A 976 10.82 52.74 -6.84
C PRO A 976 11.65 52.62 -5.54
N VAL A 977 11.06 53.06 -4.43
CA VAL A 977 11.65 52.97 -3.09
C VAL A 977 10.80 52.12 -2.15
N PHE A 978 11.47 51.41 -1.25
CA PHE A 978 10.85 50.76 -0.09
C PHE A 978 10.36 51.83 0.90
N ASP A 979 9.30 51.55 1.66
CA ASP A 979 8.81 52.49 2.67
C ASP A 979 9.83 52.62 3.83
N GLN A 980 10.34 51.48 4.32
CA GLN A 980 11.42 51.43 5.31
C GLN A 980 12.33 50.21 5.09
N ILE A 981 13.63 50.40 5.29
CA ILE A 981 14.63 49.36 5.47
C ILE A 981 15.00 49.32 6.95
N VAL A 982 15.06 48.13 7.55
CA VAL A 982 15.47 47.97 8.95
C VAL A 982 16.70 47.09 9.02
N LEU A 983 17.81 47.65 9.49
CA LEU A 983 19.03 46.90 9.81
C LEU A 983 18.86 46.30 11.21
N LEU A 984 18.79 44.98 11.30
CA LEU A 984 18.45 44.26 12.53
C LEU A 984 19.67 43.98 13.41
N ASP A 985 19.41 43.91 14.71
CA ASP A 985 20.32 43.40 15.72
C ASP A 985 19.98 41.93 15.97
N GLY A 986 20.68 41.03 15.26
CA GLY A 986 20.37 39.59 15.25
C GLY A 986 20.38 38.95 16.64
N GLU A 987 21.29 39.37 17.53
CA GLU A 987 21.39 38.83 18.88
C GLU A 987 20.14 39.20 19.68
N LYS A 988 19.79 40.49 19.74
CA LYS A 988 18.59 40.97 20.44
C LYS A 988 17.31 40.42 19.82
N LEU A 989 17.26 40.26 18.50
CA LEU A 989 16.14 39.66 17.79
C LEU A 989 15.93 38.20 18.19
N SER A 990 17.00 37.40 18.23
CA SER A 990 16.94 35.97 18.55
C SER A 990 16.37 35.69 19.95
N GLN A 991 16.60 36.61 20.89
CA GLN A 991 16.18 36.54 22.29
C GLN A 991 14.82 37.23 22.55
N TYR A 992 14.25 37.95 21.57
CA TYR A 992 12.99 38.66 21.72
C TYR A 992 11.84 37.68 22.04
N LYS A 993 10.87 38.13 22.85
CA LYS A 993 9.65 37.40 23.20
C LYS A 993 8.42 38.28 22.99
N THR A 994 7.34 37.71 22.46
CA THR A 994 6.05 38.42 22.27
C THR A 994 5.29 38.69 23.58
N ASN A 995 5.54 37.88 24.62
CA ASN A 995 5.14 38.13 26.02
C ASN A 995 6.19 37.52 26.97
N TYR A 996 6.18 37.90 28.26
CA TYR A 996 7.09 37.35 29.28
C TYR A 996 7.11 35.80 29.32
N ASN A 997 5.92 35.19 29.25
CA ASN A 997 5.69 33.74 29.24
C ASN A 997 5.89 33.06 27.87
N ASP A 998 6.13 33.80 26.79
CA ASP A 998 6.32 33.20 25.46
C ASP A 998 7.75 32.71 25.24
N ASP A 999 7.92 31.82 24.27
CA ASP A 999 9.22 31.41 23.74
C ASP A 999 10.00 32.59 23.11
N ALA A 1000 11.33 32.50 23.12
CA ALA A 1000 12.18 33.44 22.38
C ALA A 1000 12.13 33.12 20.87
N ILE A 1001 12.35 34.11 19.98
CA ILE A 1001 12.22 33.89 18.52
C ILE A 1001 13.07 32.72 18.01
N LYS A 1002 14.29 32.54 18.54
CA LYS A 1002 15.15 31.38 18.18
C LYS A 1002 14.47 30.02 18.46
N ASN A 1003 13.77 29.89 19.59
CA ASN A 1003 13.07 28.66 19.99
C ASN A 1003 11.92 28.31 19.02
N ILE A 1004 11.41 29.27 18.24
CA ILE A 1004 10.37 29.05 17.22
C ILE A 1004 10.96 28.31 16.02
N LEU A 1005 12.24 28.54 15.70
CA LEU A 1005 12.97 27.84 14.62
C LEU A 1005 13.27 26.38 15.00
N ASP A 1006 13.52 26.14 16.30
CA ASP A 1006 13.78 24.80 16.85
C ASP A 1006 12.51 23.94 17.06
N ILE A 1007 11.31 24.43 16.66
CA ILE A 1007 10.07 23.63 16.70
C ILE A 1007 10.16 22.49 15.70
N LYS A 1008 10.50 21.30 16.19
CA LYS A 1008 10.38 20.04 15.45
C LYS A 1008 8.90 19.70 15.24
N VAL A 1009 8.41 19.85 14.02
CA VAL A 1009 7.01 19.52 13.69
C VAL A 1009 6.78 18.01 13.80
N PHE A 1010 7.69 17.21 13.23
CA PHE A 1010 7.74 15.76 13.44
C PHE A 1010 8.56 15.43 14.69
N ASP A 1011 8.05 14.56 15.55
CA ASP A 1011 8.75 14.13 16.76
C ASP A 1011 9.91 13.17 16.39
N SER A 1012 10.99 13.26 17.17
CA SER A 1012 12.20 12.44 17.04
C SER A 1012 12.40 11.45 18.19
N VAL A 1013 11.56 11.50 19.23
CA VAL A 1013 11.65 10.64 20.43
C VAL A 1013 10.39 9.81 20.64
N SER A 1014 9.21 10.29 20.24
CA SER A 1014 8.06 9.42 19.99
C SER A 1014 7.90 9.19 18.46
N LYS A 1015 7.76 7.97 17.94
CA LYS A 1015 7.61 6.67 18.63
C LYS A 1015 6.54 6.68 19.71
N LYS A 1016 5.39 7.31 19.41
CA LYS A 1016 4.14 6.81 19.98
C LYS A 1016 4.06 5.35 19.56
N GLU A 1017 4.16 4.43 20.52
CA GLU A 1017 3.43 3.17 20.37
C GLU A 1017 1.99 3.56 20.06
N SER A 1018 1.48 3.15 18.91
CA SER A 1018 0.12 3.48 18.51
C SER A 1018 -0.83 2.90 19.55
N VAL A 1019 -1.62 3.76 20.21
CA VAL A 1019 -2.87 3.32 20.85
C VAL A 1019 -3.69 2.68 19.74
N SER A 1020 -3.76 1.35 19.76
CA SER A 1020 -3.94 0.56 18.55
C SER A 1020 -5.42 0.40 18.20
N GLN A 1021 -6.01 1.49 17.69
CA GLN A 1021 -6.80 1.36 16.48
C GLN A 1021 -5.85 0.90 15.37
N PRO A 1022 -5.94 -0.36 14.88
CA PRO A 1022 -4.87 -0.95 14.10
C PRO A 1022 -4.91 -0.47 12.65
N ILE A 1023 -4.34 0.70 12.40
CA ILE A 1023 -3.56 0.87 11.16
C ILE A 1023 -2.55 -0.28 11.18
N LYS A 1024 -2.62 -1.12 10.15
CA LYS A 1024 -1.77 -2.32 10.04
C LYS A 1024 -0.31 -1.90 10.17
N LYS A 1025 0.52 -2.71 10.84
CA LYS A 1025 1.93 -2.80 10.45
C LYS A 1025 1.93 -2.95 8.93
N ASP A 1026 2.61 -2.08 8.19
CA ASP A 1026 2.98 -2.45 6.83
C ASP A 1026 3.82 -3.71 6.93
N PHE A 1027 3.38 -4.70 6.16
CA PHE A 1027 3.24 -6.03 6.73
C PHE A 1027 4.57 -6.79 6.74
N ILE A 1028 5.18 -6.89 7.92
CA ILE A 1028 6.40 -7.66 8.17
C ILE A 1028 6.01 -8.99 8.83
N PRO A 1029 5.92 -10.09 8.09
CA PRO A 1029 5.81 -11.42 8.66
C PRO A 1029 7.18 -11.94 9.08
N GLU A 1030 7.48 -11.80 10.36
CA GLU A 1030 8.48 -12.66 11.02
C GLU A 1030 7.89 -14.07 11.21
N LYS A 1031 7.67 -14.77 10.08
CA LYS A 1031 7.87 -16.22 10.09
C LYS A 1031 9.39 -16.40 10.04
N TYR A 1032 9.98 -16.64 11.21
CA TYR A 1032 11.33 -17.18 11.34
C TYR A 1032 11.35 -18.57 10.70
N TYR A 1033 11.60 -18.61 9.39
CA TYR A 1033 12.08 -19.80 8.71
C TYR A 1033 13.52 -20.07 9.18
N SER A 1034 13.99 -21.32 9.07
CA SER A 1034 15.30 -21.73 9.57
C SER A 1034 16.41 -20.76 9.13
N GLU A 1035 17.06 -20.14 10.12
CA GLU A 1035 17.93 -18.96 9.95
C GLU A 1035 19.18 -19.22 9.09
N ASN A 1036 19.42 -20.49 8.74
CA ASN A 1036 20.56 -21.00 7.97
C ASN A 1036 20.18 -21.54 6.57
N SER A 1037 18.96 -21.32 6.07
CA SER A 1037 18.59 -21.69 4.68
C SER A 1037 18.81 -20.53 3.71
N LEU A 1038 19.39 -20.81 2.55
CA LEU A 1038 19.56 -19.84 1.46
C LEU A 1038 18.22 -19.27 0.94
N PHE A 1039 17.14 -20.04 1.06
CA PHE A 1039 15.78 -19.61 0.68
C PHE A 1039 14.97 -19.01 1.85
N SER A 1040 15.58 -18.78 3.03
CA SER A 1040 14.93 -18.05 4.14
C SER A 1040 14.41 -16.67 3.69
N ASN A 1041 15.17 -16.00 2.82
CA ASN A 1041 14.86 -14.74 2.17
C ASN A 1041 14.08 -14.89 0.84
N TYR A 1042 13.65 -16.08 0.42
CA TYR A 1042 13.17 -16.27 -0.95
C TYR A 1042 11.92 -17.16 -1.07
N ARG A 1043 10.87 -16.60 -1.69
CA ARG A 1043 9.58 -17.26 -1.94
C ARG A 1043 9.09 -16.96 -3.34
N MET A 1044 9.08 -17.96 -4.25
CA MET A 1044 8.55 -17.74 -5.61
C MET A 1044 7.04 -17.49 -5.65
N ASP A 1045 6.30 -17.85 -4.61
CA ASP A 1045 4.88 -17.50 -4.46
C ASP A 1045 4.65 -16.03 -4.06
N SER A 1046 5.72 -15.25 -3.86
CA SER A 1046 5.67 -13.85 -3.49
C SER A 1046 5.65 -12.89 -4.69
N ILE A 1047 5.42 -11.60 -4.42
CA ILE A 1047 5.45 -10.50 -5.42
C ILE A 1047 6.83 -9.87 -5.51
N ILE A 1048 7.56 -9.92 -4.40
CA ILE A 1048 8.91 -9.39 -4.19
C ILE A 1048 9.56 -10.40 -3.25
N PRO A 1049 10.81 -10.84 -3.51
CA PRO A 1049 11.56 -11.63 -2.56
C PRO A 1049 11.60 -11.02 -1.15
N LYS A 1050 12.01 -11.85 -0.20
CA LYS A 1050 12.12 -11.59 1.24
C LYS A 1050 10.81 -11.56 2.05
N LYS A 1051 9.67 -10.98 1.63
CA LYS A 1051 8.55 -10.73 2.60
C LYS A 1051 7.07 -11.05 2.27
N TYR A 1052 6.57 -11.18 1.04
CA TYR A 1052 5.11 -11.12 0.81
C TYR A 1052 4.48 -12.30 0.05
N SER A 1053 3.98 -13.33 0.75
CA SER A 1053 3.09 -14.34 0.12
C SER A 1053 1.69 -13.78 -0.14
N THR A 1054 1.06 -14.14 -1.26
CA THR A 1054 -0.31 -13.71 -1.59
C THR A 1054 -1.40 -14.30 -0.69
N LEU A 1055 -1.07 -15.29 0.15
CA LEU A 1055 -1.92 -15.78 1.24
C LEU A 1055 -2.33 -14.67 2.22
N PHE A 1056 -1.51 -13.63 2.38
CA PHE A 1056 -1.81 -12.50 3.28
C PHE A 1056 -2.81 -11.48 2.71
N ILE A 1057 -3.16 -11.60 1.42
CA ILE A 1057 -4.20 -10.79 0.76
C ILE A 1057 -5.43 -11.58 0.33
N SER A 1058 -5.36 -12.92 0.34
CA SER A 1058 -6.43 -13.81 -0.11
C SER A 1058 -6.95 -14.76 0.98
N GLY A 1059 -6.06 -15.29 1.83
CA GLY A 1059 -6.33 -16.34 2.82
C GLY A 1059 -6.87 -15.86 4.19
N PRO A 1060 -6.65 -16.62 5.29
CA PRO A 1060 -7.41 -16.51 6.53
C PRO A 1060 -7.45 -15.10 7.14
N ASP A 1061 -6.30 -14.42 7.16
CA ASP A 1061 -6.18 -13.06 7.70
C ASP A 1061 -6.95 -12.04 6.88
N ALA A 1062 -6.96 -12.19 5.55
CA ALA A 1062 -7.71 -11.30 4.65
C ALA A 1062 -9.22 -11.53 4.81
N ILE A 1063 -9.64 -12.79 4.94
CA ILE A 1063 -11.04 -13.20 5.13
C ILE A 1063 -11.58 -12.69 6.48
N MET A 1064 -10.89 -12.95 7.60
CA MET A 1064 -11.28 -12.43 8.93
C MET A 1064 -11.43 -10.90 8.92
N MET A 1065 -10.50 -10.19 8.28
CA MET A 1065 -10.60 -8.74 8.19
C MET A 1065 -11.77 -8.26 7.32
N ALA A 1066 -12.18 -9.00 6.28
CA ALA A 1066 -13.35 -8.67 5.49
C ALA A 1066 -14.67 -8.96 6.23
N MET A 1067 -14.71 -10.02 7.04
CA MET A 1067 -15.81 -10.28 7.98
C MET A 1067 -15.94 -9.13 8.98
N LYS A 1068 -14.81 -8.60 9.47
CA LYS A 1068 -14.79 -7.41 10.34
C LYS A 1068 -15.26 -6.14 9.61
N ASP A 1069 -14.80 -5.90 8.38
CA ASP A 1069 -15.31 -4.78 7.56
C ASP A 1069 -16.85 -4.85 7.42
N TYR A 1070 -17.39 -6.06 7.20
CA TYR A 1070 -18.84 -6.28 7.09
C TYR A 1070 -19.57 -6.00 8.41
N TYR A 1071 -19.13 -6.58 9.54
CA TYR A 1071 -19.78 -6.32 10.83
C TYR A 1071 -19.69 -4.85 11.23
N ASN A 1072 -18.54 -4.19 11.03
CA ASN A 1072 -18.38 -2.75 11.22
C ASN A 1072 -19.36 -1.93 10.34
N SER A 1073 -19.72 -2.41 9.14
CA SER A 1073 -20.70 -1.75 8.26
C SER A 1073 -22.15 -1.80 8.76
N LEU A 1074 -22.42 -2.58 9.82
CA LEU A 1074 -23.69 -2.61 10.55
C LEU A 1074 -23.73 -1.61 11.73
N GLY A 1075 -22.64 -0.86 11.98
CA GLY A 1075 -22.55 0.08 13.10
C GLY A 1075 -22.75 -0.60 14.46
N GLU A 1076 -23.44 0.07 15.37
CA GLU A 1076 -23.72 -0.41 16.74
C GLU A 1076 -24.36 -1.81 16.78
N LEU A 1077 -25.15 -2.22 15.78
CA LEU A 1077 -25.70 -3.58 15.71
C LEU A 1077 -24.60 -4.64 15.52
N GLY A 1078 -23.54 -4.29 14.80
CA GLY A 1078 -22.43 -5.18 14.47
C GLY A 1078 -21.44 -5.41 15.61
N GLU A 1079 -21.40 -4.54 16.62
CA GLU A 1079 -20.45 -4.66 17.74
C GLU A 1079 -20.60 -5.98 18.52
N CYS A 1080 -21.80 -6.59 18.55
CA CYS A 1080 -21.98 -7.91 19.15
C CYS A 1080 -21.25 -9.07 18.44
N ARG A 1081 -20.67 -8.81 17.26
CA ARG A 1081 -19.80 -9.72 16.49
C ARG A 1081 -18.32 -9.33 16.57
N ILE A 1082 -18.00 -8.26 17.29
CA ILE A 1082 -16.66 -7.72 17.50
C ILE A 1082 -16.22 -7.99 18.94
N ASP A 1083 -15.04 -8.58 19.09
CA ASP A 1083 -14.34 -8.66 20.38
C ASP A 1083 -13.07 -7.82 20.22
N ARG A 1084 -12.87 -6.80 21.04
CA ARG A 1084 -11.73 -5.88 20.90
C ARG A 1084 -10.43 -6.45 21.49
N GLU A 1085 -10.51 -7.44 22.37
CA GLU A 1085 -9.36 -8.13 22.97
C GLU A 1085 -8.92 -9.38 22.18
N ALA A 1086 -9.78 -9.95 21.35
CA ALA A 1086 -9.49 -11.08 20.44
C ALA A 1086 -8.53 -10.72 19.27
N ARG A 1087 -7.40 -10.06 19.55
CA ARG A 1087 -6.42 -9.55 18.57
C ARG A 1087 -5.93 -10.62 17.58
N ASN A 1088 -5.72 -11.85 18.06
CA ASN A 1088 -5.31 -13.00 17.22
C ASN A 1088 -6.36 -13.36 16.15
N PHE A 1089 -7.63 -13.12 16.43
CA PHE A 1089 -8.78 -13.33 15.55
C PHE A 1089 -9.22 -12.04 14.84
N LYS A 1090 -8.30 -11.06 14.73
CA LYS A 1090 -8.51 -9.69 14.21
C LYS A 1090 -9.57 -8.87 14.97
N GLY A 1091 -9.99 -9.37 16.12
CA GLY A 1091 -11.08 -8.86 16.92
C GLY A 1091 -12.47 -9.19 16.35
N LEU A 1092 -12.67 -10.45 16.00
CA LEU A 1092 -13.98 -11.08 15.76
C LEU A 1092 -14.37 -11.89 17.01
N ALA A 1093 -15.66 -11.90 17.35
CA ALA A 1093 -16.18 -12.68 18.48
C ALA A 1093 -16.20 -14.20 18.22
N GLU A 1094 -16.27 -15.00 19.29
CA GLU A 1094 -16.28 -16.48 19.31
C GLU A 1094 -17.27 -17.10 18.29
N ASP A 1095 -18.44 -16.49 18.13
CA ASP A 1095 -19.53 -16.93 17.27
C ASP A 1095 -19.28 -16.69 15.76
N SER A 1096 -18.09 -16.19 15.40
CA SER A 1096 -17.54 -16.23 14.04
C SER A 1096 -16.72 -17.50 13.74
N PHE A 1097 -16.64 -18.43 14.70
CA PHE A 1097 -15.75 -19.59 14.61
C PHE A 1097 -16.40 -20.92 15.04
N VAL A 1098 -15.95 -21.99 14.40
CA VAL A 1098 -16.19 -23.38 14.83
C VAL A 1098 -14.94 -23.92 15.53
N GLY A 1099 -15.15 -24.79 16.52
CA GLY A 1099 -14.07 -25.35 17.35
C GLY A 1099 -13.63 -24.50 18.53
N ASN A 1100 -14.52 -23.71 19.11
CA ASN A 1100 -14.22 -22.94 20.32
C ASN A 1100 -14.02 -23.89 21.51
N LEU A 1101 -12.79 -24.05 22.00
CA LEU A 1101 -12.45 -24.91 23.15
C LEU A 1101 -12.26 -24.08 24.44
N LYS A 1102 -12.76 -24.59 25.56
CA LYS A 1102 -12.51 -24.02 26.90
C LYS A 1102 -11.09 -24.33 27.38
N VAL A 1103 -10.47 -23.41 28.11
CA VAL A 1103 -9.18 -23.66 28.78
C VAL A 1103 -9.38 -24.55 30.01
N ILE A 1104 -8.51 -25.53 30.18
CA ILE A 1104 -8.30 -26.28 31.42
C ILE A 1104 -6.96 -25.83 32.01
N GLU A 1105 -7.00 -25.19 33.19
CA GLU A 1105 -5.80 -24.89 33.96
C GLU A 1105 -5.39 -26.10 34.82
N GLY A 1106 -4.13 -26.51 34.74
CA GLY A 1106 -3.62 -27.63 35.54
C GLY A 1106 -2.11 -27.55 35.79
N ALA A 1107 -1.64 -28.32 36.77
CA ALA A 1107 -0.24 -28.26 37.26
C ALA A 1107 0.85 -28.68 36.25
N LYS A 1108 0.49 -29.02 35.00
CA LYS A 1108 1.42 -29.38 33.91
C LYS A 1108 1.38 -28.40 32.72
N GLY A 1109 0.49 -27.40 32.74
CA GLY A 1109 0.36 -26.39 31.69
C GLY A 1109 -1.08 -25.99 31.39
N VAL A 1110 -1.23 -25.14 30.38
CA VAL A 1110 -2.52 -24.78 29.77
C VAL A 1110 -2.94 -25.90 28.82
N HIS A 1111 -4.13 -26.45 29.03
CA HIS A 1111 -4.76 -27.48 28.18
C HIS A 1111 -6.14 -27.04 27.72
N TYR A 1112 -6.79 -27.82 26.85
CA TYR A 1112 -8.13 -27.51 26.33
C TYR A 1112 -9.13 -28.63 26.54
N ASP A 1113 -10.41 -28.29 26.77
CA ASP A 1113 -11.49 -29.28 26.86
C ASP A 1113 -11.99 -29.65 25.46
N TRP A 1114 -11.43 -30.74 24.93
CA TRP A 1114 -11.82 -31.36 23.67
C TRP A 1114 -13.15 -32.16 23.76
N VAL A 1115 -13.64 -32.45 24.96
CA VAL A 1115 -14.84 -33.28 25.20
C VAL A 1115 -16.09 -32.41 25.43
N ASN A 1116 -15.94 -31.19 25.93
CA ASN A 1116 -17.01 -30.23 26.21
C ASN A 1116 -16.71 -28.85 25.57
N ALA A 1117 -16.32 -28.86 24.30
CA ALA A 1117 -16.15 -27.65 23.49
C ALA A 1117 -17.40 -26.75 23.46
N ASN A 1118 -17.21 -25.42 23.36
CA ASN A 1118 -18.29 -24.44 23.16
C ASN A 1118 -18.93 -24.60 21.77
N SER A 1119 -18.18 -25.03 20.76
CA SER A 1119 -18.70 -25.37 19.43
C SER A 1119 -17.93 -26.56 18.83
N VAL A 1120 -18.63 -27.39 18.04
CA VAL A 1120 -18.01 -28.52 17.32
C VAL A 1120 -16.89 -28.00 16.42
N CYS A 1121 -15.78 -28.72 16.37
CA CYS A 1121 -14.55 -28.32 15.70
C CYS A 1121 -14.46 -28.86 14.25
N VAL A 1122 -13.30 -28.69 13.63
CA VAL A 1122 -12.82 -29.57 12.56
C VAL A 1122 -11.39 -29.98 12.86
N ASN A 1123 -11.03 -31.19 12.47
CA ASN A 1123 -9.71 -31.75 12.70
C ASN A 1123 -8.73 -31.23 11.63
N ASP A 1124 -8.24 -30.00 11.85
CA ASP A 1124 -7.09 -29.42 11.16
C ASP A 1124 -5.81 -30.16 11.58
N VAL A 1125 -5.53 -31.25 10.87
CA VAL A 1125 -4.45 -32.22 11.12
C VAL A 1125 -3.79 -32.59 9.78
N THR A 1126 -3.47 -31.56 8.99
CA THR A 1126 -2.87 -31.70 7.65
C THR A 1126 -1.51 -32.43 7.70
N PRO A 1127 -1.11 -33.13 6.61
CA PRO A 1127 0.26 -33.62 6.43
C PRO A 1127 1.33 -32.51 6.42
N ASP A 1128 2.60 -32.91 6.32
CA ASP A 1128 3.71 -31.95 6.18
C ASP A 1128 3.66 -31.25 4.80
N ASP A 1129 3.56 -29.92 4.81
CA ASP A 1129 3.48 -29.09 3.61
C ASP A 1129 4.84 -28.97 2.90
N ALA A 1130 4.98 -29.73 1.81
CA ALA A 1130 6.16 -29.69 0.93
C ALA A 1130 6.10 -28.58 -0.15
N SER A 1131 5.10 -27.69 -0.16
CA SER A 1131 4.80 -26.85 -1.33
C SER A 1131 5.74 -25.64 -1.54
N THR A 1132 6.76 -25.44 -0.70
CA THR A 1132 7.70 -24.31 -0.81
C THR A 1132 9.16 -24.71 -0.67
N TRP A 1133 10.03 -24.03 -1.45
CA TRP A 1133 11.50 -24.16 -1.42
C TRP A 1133 12.08 -24.04 0.00
N VAL A 1134 11.40 -23.27 0.85
CA VAL A 1134 11.70 -23.03 2.27
C VAL A 1134 11.77 -24.31 3.12
N ALA A 1135 11.16 -25.41 2.68
CA ALA A 1135 11.27 -26.71 3.35
C ALA A 1135 12.66 -27.37 3.16
N LYS A 1136 13.51 -26.83 2.28
CA LYS A 1136 14.87 -27.34 2.05
C LYS A 1136 15.92 -26.52 2.80
N LEU A 1137 16.77 -27.23 3.52
CA LEU A 1137 18.05 -26.73 4.06
C LEU A 1137 19.15 -26.82 2.99
N GLU A 1138 18.93 -26.26 1.80
CA GLU A 1138 19.99 -26.06 0.81
C GLU A 1138 20.82 -24.83 1.21
N LYS A 1139 22.14 -25.00 1.31
CA LYS A 1139 23.10 -23.91 1.50
C LYS A 1139 23.73 -23.46 0.17
N ILE A 1140 24.51 -22.39 0.20
CA ILE A 1140 25.18 -21.85 -0.99
C ILE A 1140 26.27 -22.80 -1.52
N GLU A 1141 26.95 -23.51 -0.64
CA GLU A 1141 27.98 -24.51 -0.95
C GLU A 1141 27.36 -25.72 -1.68
N ASP A 1142 26.17 -26.18 -1.25
CA ASP A 1142 25.45 -27.27 -1.90
C ASP A 1142 25.10 -26.93 -3.36
N ILE A 1143 24.65 -25.69 -3.58
CA ILE A 1143 24.23 -25.18 -4.90
C ILE A 1143 25.38 -25.11 -5.90
N PHE A 1144 26.61 -24.79 -5.46
CA PHE A 1144 27.79 -24.69 -6.32
C PHE A 1144 28.75 -25.90 -6.25
N SER A 1145 28.47 -26.90 -5.40
CA SER A 1145 29.25 -28.13 -5.16
C SER A 1145 29.67 -28.96 -6.41
N ASN A 1146 28.99 -28.74 -7.54
CA ASN A 1146 29.14 -29.48 -8.80
C ASN A 1146 29.33 -28.51 -9.99
N ILE A 1147 30.13 -27.45 -9.80
CA ILE A 1147 30.28 -26.34 -10.76
C ILE A 1147 30.62 -26.79 -12.20
N ASP A 1148 31.43 -27.84 -12.38
CA ASP A 1148 31.83 -28.36 -13.70
C ASP A 1148 30.68 -29.04 -14.48
N LYS A 1149 29.56 -29.33 -13.82
CA LYS A 1149 28.33 -29.86 -14.46
C LYS A 1149 27.35 -28.76 -14.86
N LEU A 1150 27.58 -27.52 -14.44
CA LEU A 1150 26.72 -26.39 -14.78
C LEU A 1150 26.99 -25.98 -16.23
N LYS A 1151 26.06 -26.34 -17.12
CA LYS A 1151 26.10 -25.90 -18.51
C LYS A 1151 26.11 -24.37 -18.55
N LYS A 1152 27.04 -23.80 -19.33
CA LYS A 1152 26.90 -22.42 -19.82
C LYS A 1152 25.70 -22.38 -20.77
N ASN A 1153 24.50 -22.22 -20.22
CA ASN A 1153 23.34 -21.85 -21.00
C ASN A 1153 23.61 -20.45 -21.56
N SER A 1154 23.54 -20.31 -22.88
CA SER A 1154 23.41 -19.00 -23.51
C SER A 1154 22.22 -18.27 -22.89
N GLY A 1155 22.38 -16.98 -22.57
CA GLY A 1155 21.37 -16.18 -21.88
C GLY A 1155 20.01 -16.19 -22.59
N TRP A 1156 18.96 -15.86 -21.85
CA TRP A 1156 17.60 -15.96 -22.38
C TRP A 1156 17.35 -14.91 -23.46
N ASN A 1157 17.33 -15.35 -24.71
CA ASN A 1157 16.84 -14.58 -25.84
C ASN A 1157 15.31 -14.45 -25.74
N ILE A 1158 14.84 -13.62 -24.81
CA ILE A 1158 13.46 -13.13 -24.78
C ILE A 1158 13.31 -12.22 -26.01
N THR A 1159 13.00 -12.83 -27.15
CA THR A 1159 12.86 -12.12 -28.42
C THR A 1159 11.56 -11.32 -28.41
N PRO A 1160 11.61 -10.00 -28.71
CA PRO A 1160 10.39 -9.20 -28.85
C PRO A 1160 9.41 -9.87 -29.83
N THR A 1161 8.16 -10.01 -29.40
CA THR A 1161 7.15 -10.83 -30.08
C THR A 1161 6.05 -9.93 -30.64
N GLU A 1162 5.65 -10.15 -31.90
CA GLU A 1162 4.61 -9.37 -32.56
C GLU A 1162 3.29 -9.39 -31.78
N ILE A 1163 2.74 -8.20 -31.56
CA ILE A 1163 1.40 -8.05 -31.01
C ILE A 1163 0.39 -8.21 -32.13
N ASN A 1164 -0.81 -8.65 -31.76
CA ASN A 1164 -1.99 -8.45 -32.59
C ASN A 1164 -3.06 -7.81 -31.71
N ILE A 1165 -3.56 -6.63 -32.04
CA ILE A 1165 -4.50 -5.85 -31.21
C ILE A 1165 -5.78 -6.65 -30.94
N SER A 1166 -6.26 -7.43 -31.92
CA SER A 1166 -7.48 -8.22 -31.71
C SER A 1166 -7.32 -9.22 -30.57
N LYS A 1167 -6.12 -9.81 -30.42
CA LYS A 1167 -5.70 -10.72 -29.34
C LYS A 1167 -5.28 -9.98 -28.07
N LEU A 1168 -4.37 -9.02 -28.17
CA LEU A 1168 -3.83 -8.20 -27.09
C LEU A 1168 -4.93 -7.55 -26.24
N THR A 1169 -5.99 -7.09 -26.91
CA THR A 1169 -7.12 -6.43 -26.25
C THR A 1169 -8.19 -7.39 -25.71
N VAL A 1170 -8.02 -8.72 -25.79
CA VAL A 1170 -9.04 -9.69 -25.33
C VAL A 1170 -9.33 -9.45 -23.84
N GLY A 1171 -10.61 -9.26 -23.52
CA GLY A 1171 -11.09 -8.93 -22.18
C GLY A 1171 -10.99 -7.45 -21.76
N TRP A 1172 -10.41 -6.55 -22.56
CA TRP A 1172 -10.40 -5.11 -22.25
C TRP A 1172 -11.80 -4.48 -22.40
N PRO A 1173 -12.12 -3.42 -21.66
CA PRO A 1173 -13.40 -2.70 -21.80
C PRO A 1173 -13.62 -2.19 -23.24
N PRO A 1174 -14.83 -2.33 -23.81
CA PRO A 1174 -15.14 -1.87 -25.17
C PRO A 1174 -14.81 -0.40 -25.43
N GLU A 1175 -14.96 0.45 -24.40
CA GLU A 1175 -14.72 1.89 -24.44
C GLU A 1175 -13.22 2.16 -24.64
N ILE A 1176 -12.34 1.38 -23.99
CA ILE A 1176 -10.90 1.52 -24.11
C ILE A 1176 -10.40 0.92 -25.44
N LYS A 1177 -10.94 -0.24 -25.86
CA LYS A 1177 -10.70 -0.79 -27.21
C LYS A 1177 -11.01 0.24 -28.30
N LYS A 1178 -12.19 0.86 -28.22
CA LYS A 1178 -12.64 1.90 -29.15
C LYS A 1178 -11.72 3.12 -29.08
N ALA A 1179 -11.46 3.66 -27.88
CA ALA A 1179 -10.61 4.82 -27.70
C ALA A 1179 -9.17 4.63 -28.21
N ILE A 1180 -8.63 3.41 -28.14
CA ILE A 1180 -7.30 3.09 -28.69
C ILE A 1180 -7.36 2.99 -30.22
N LYS A 1181 -8.35 2.26 -30.79
CA LYS A 1181 -8.55 2.19 -32.24
C LYS A 1181 -8.79 3.57 -32.88
N GLU A 1182 -9.39 4.51 -32.15
CA GLU A 1182 -9.60 5.90 -32.59
C GLU A 1182 -8.37 6.80 -32.44
N LYS A 1183 -7.56 6.63 -31.39
CA LYS A 1183 -6.43 7.53 -31.04
C LYS A 1183 -5.05 7.02 -31.47
N TRP A 1184 -4.96 5.75 -31.81
CA TRP A 1184 -3.76 5.06 -32.32
C TRP A 1184 -4.18 3.86 -33.19
N PRO A 1185 -4.82 4.10 -34.36
CA PRO A 1185 -5.28 3.03 -35.25
C PRO A 1185 -4.13 2.13 -35.76
N SER A 1186 -2.94 2.71 -35.95
CA SER A 1186 -1.71 2.04 -36.41
C SER A 1186 -0.96 1.28 -35.32
N MET A 1187 -1.56 1.02 -34.14
CA MET A 1187 -0.83 0.45 -32.99
C MET A 1187 -0.17 -0.90 -33.26
N GLU A 1188 -0.76 -1.72 -34.13
CA GLU A 1188 -0.23 -3.05 -34.47
C GLU A 1188 0.98 -2.90 -35.37
N ASP A 1189 0.81 -2.15 -36.48
CA ASP A 1189 1.86 -1.85 -37.45
C ASP A 1189 3.03 -1.10 -36.81
N ASP A 1190 2.75 -0.13 -35.94
CA ASP A 1190 3.76 0.71 -35.28
C ASP A 1190 4.63 -0.09 -34.31
N TYR A 1191 4.07 -1.03 -33.54
CA TYR A 1191 4.86 -1.88 -32.64
C TYR A 1191 5.58 -2.99 -33.41
N ASN A 1192 4.87 -3.69 -34.31
CA ASN A 1192 5.45 -4.83 -35.03
C ASN A 1192 6.60 -4.38 -35.94
N ARG A 1193 6.48 -3.22 -36.59
CA ARG A 1193 7.55 -2.62 -37.41
C ARG A 1193 8.82 -2.32 -36.61
N ILE A 1194 8.72 -1.88 -35.36
CA ILE A 1194 9.88 -1.66 -34.49
C ILE A 1194 10.65 -2.96 -34.26
N ILE A 1195 9.94 -4.03 -33.90
CA ILE A 1195 10.57 -5.28 -33.49
C ILE A 1195 10.97 -6.19 -34.67
N SER A 1196 10.32 -6.06 -35.82
CA SER A 1196 10.66 -6.77 -37.05
C SER A 1196 11.73 -6.04 -37.86
N SER A 1197 12.06 -4.79 -37.51
CA SER A 1197 13.08 -4.01 -38.21
C SER A 1197 14.49 -4.48 -37.86
N SER A 1198 15.30 -4.71 -38.90
CA SER A 1198 16.74 -4.97 -38.77
C SER A 1198 17.56 -3.74 -38.32
N THR A 1199 16.93 -2.57 -38.15
CA THR A 1199 17.56 -1.32 -37.71
C THR A 1199 16.65 -0.56 -36.74
N ILE A 1200 17.11 -0.35 -35.51
CA ILE A 1200 16.41 0.42 -34.48
C ILE A 1200 16.43 1.92 -34.84
N ASP A 1201 15.26 2.51 -35.13
CA ASP A 1201 15.09 3.97 -35.17
C ASP A 1201 14.59 4.47 -33.81
N LEU A 1202 15.46 5.21 -33.11
CA LEU A 1202 15.22 5.66 -31.73
C LEU A 1202 14.08 6.69 -31.63
N GLU A 1203 13.78 7.42 -32.70
CA GLU A 1203 12.69 8.40 -32.70
C GLU A 1203 11.35 7.71 -32.92
N GLU A 1204 11.29 6.68 -33.77
CA GLU A 1204 10.11 5.82 -33.89
C GLU A 1204 9.82 5.05 -32.58
N ILE A 1205 10.84 4.47 -31.96
CA ILE A 1205 10.71 3.81 -30.64
C ILE A 1205 10.22 4.81 -29.59
N SER A 1206 10.79 6.01 -29.51
CA SER A 1206 10.34 7.03 -28.57
C SER A 1206 8.88 7.44 -28.82
N GLN A 1207 8.45 7.57 -30.08
CA GLN A 1207 7.05 7.86 -30.41
C GLN A 1207 6.12 6.71 -30.01
N VAL A 1208 6.52 5.45 -30.17
CA VAL A 1208 5.70 4.30 -29.79
C VAL A 1208 5.67 4.09 -28.27
N ASP A 1209 6.80 4.25 -27.56
CA ASP A 1209 6.83 4.27 -26.09
C ASP A 1209 5.92 5.38 -25.54
N GLN A 1210 5.99 6.60 -26.06
CA GLN A 1210 5.09 7.68 -25.67
C GLN A 1210 3.62 7.30 -25.90
N LYS A 1211 3.27 6.61 -26.99
CA LYS A 1211 1.90 6.11 -27.25
C LYS A 1211 1.52 4.97 -26.29
N ILE A 1212 2.41 4.03 -25.98
CA ILE A 1212 2.21 2.95 -24.99
C ILE A 1212 2.00 3.53 -23.60
N SER A 1213 2.89 4.41 -23.16
CA SER A 1213 2.82 5.10 -21.87
C SER A 1213 1.50 5.89 -21.73
N LYS A 1214 1.17 6.69 -22.75
CA LYS A 1214 -0.05 7.50 -22.79
C LYS A 1214 -1.34 6.70 -22.88
N TYR A 1215 -1.40 5.64 -23.68
CA TYR A 1215 -2.66 4.93 -23.98
C TYR A 1215 -2.84 3.61 -23.24
N LEU A 1216 -1.78 3.01 -22.69
CA LEU A 1216 -1.83 1.74 -21.93
C LEU A 1216 -1.40 1.94 -20.48
N ILE A 1217 -0.16 2.38 -20.21
CA ILE A 1217 0.41 2.41 -18.85
C ILE A 1217 -0.31 3.44 -17.96
N SER A 1218 -0.75 4.58 -18.53
CA SER A 1218 -1.51 5.60 -17.81
C SER A 1218 -2.95 5.21 -17.46
N GLN A 1219 -3.46 4.08 -17.97
CA GLN A 1219 -4.84 3.68 -17.75
C GLN A 1219 -5.11 3.32 -16.28
N THR A 1220 -6.24 3.81 -15.77
CA THR A 1220 -6.74 3.41 -14.44
C THR A 1220 -7.30 1.99 -14.43
N ASN A 1221 -7.54 1.39 -15.61
CA ASN A 1221 -8.00 0.01 -15.73
C ASN A 1221 -6.82 -0.97 -15.71
N SER A 1222 -6.76 -1.82 -14.68
CA SER A 1222 -5.70 -2.81 -14.47
C SER A 1222 -5.50 -3.78 -15.64
N LEU A 1223 -6.56 -4.10 -16.40
CA LEU A 1223 -6.49 -5.01 -17.56
C LEU A 1223 -5.69 -4.42 -18.72
N VAL A 1224 -5.60 -3.08 -18.79
CA VAL A 1224 -4.96 -2.33 -19.88
C VAL A 1224 -3.62 -1.73 -19.43
N LYS A 1225 -3.46 -1.46 -18.14
CA LYS A 1225 -2.17 -1.09 -17.56
C LYS A 1225 -1.17 -2.24 -17.51
N TRP A 1226 -1.63 -3.47 -17.21
CA TRP A 1226 -0.74 -4.62 -16.93
C TRP A 1226 -0.25 -5.39 -18.18
N VAL A 1227 -0.38 -4.83 -19.39
CA VAL A 1227 -0.30 -5.57 -20.67
C VAL A 1227 1.14 -6.02 -21.05
N GLY A 1228 2.15 -5.68 -20.25
CA GLY A 1228 3.48 -6.30 -20.33
C GLY A 1228 4.43 -5.80 -21.42
N ILE A 1229 3.98 -4.89 -22.31
CA ILE A 1229 4.62 -4.53 -23.59
C ILE A 1229 5.95 -3.72 -23.50
N SER A 1230 6.58 -3.57 -22.31
CA SER A 1230 7.93 -2.96 -22.22
C SER A 1230 9.02 -4.02 -22.37
#